data_AF-A0A3N5N5H0-F1
#
_entry.id   AF-A0A3N5N5H0-F1
#
_cell.length_a   1.000
_cell.length_b   1.000
_cell.length_c   1.000
_cell.angle_alpha   90.00
_cell.angle_beta   90.00
_cell.angle_gamma   90.00
#
_symmetry.space_group_name_H-M   'P 1'
#
loop_
_entity.id
_entity.type
_entity.pdbx_description
1 polymer ?
#
loop_
_entity_poly.entity_id
_entity_poly.type
_entity_poly.pdbx_seq_one_letter_code
_entity_poly.pdbx_strand_id
1 'polypeptide(L)'
;QGHLPQESWFALGRLLTTAGGEPVLVSWSGSMFEYLMPLLVMPTYGNSLLDQTCRAAVERQIEYGRQRGVPWGISESGYNSIDARLNYQYRAFGVPGLGLKRGLAEDLVIAPYASALALMVSPREACANLQRLAADGIASRYGFYEAIDYTPARLPRRQESAVVRSFMAHHAGMSLLSLARHVLDRPMQQRFESDPLFRATTLLLQERIPKATAFHPHTGEFSEMRSASEEEALPLRVFANPDSVAPEVQLLSNGRYHVMVTHAGGGYSRWKDLAVTRWREDSTCDNWGSFCYVRDVASGEVWSTTHQPTLTPADKYEAIFSEARAEFRRTDFDLDTHTEIAVSPEDDVEMRRVTITNRSRTARTIEVTSYAEIVLAPPAADALHPAFSNLFVQTEIIRHRQAIVCTRRPRSEHEPAPWMMHLMSVHGAKVLDISYETDRMRFIGRGNTVADPHAMSDLGALSGTDGSVLDPIVAIRYRITLEAEQSATVNIASGIGETRAMALSLVEKYQDWRLADRVFELAWTHCQAILQQINATEAEAQLYGSLAGKIIFANSALRADPSILLQNLRGQSGLWGYSISGDLPIVLLQIGDPANIDLVRQLVRAHAYWRLKGLAADLVIWNEDHTGYRQQLNDQIMGLIAAGVEAHVIDRPGGIFVRSAEHISNEDRILLQTVPRAILSDDRGTFVEQIGRSAPPQTPTPRLQPTRRHDAEAPVIPASVRSDLIFFNGLGGFTPDAREYVITTAPGHVTPAPWVNVLANPHFGTVVSESGRAYTWGENAHEFRLTPWHDDPVSDASGEAFYLRDEESGHYWSPMPLPSRGATPYVTRH
;
A
#
# COMPACT_ATOMS: atom_id res chain seq x y z
N GLN A 1 -21.31 -28.35 -49.04
CA GLN A 1 -20.63 -27.76 -50.21
C GLN A 1 -21.47 -28.09 -51.45
N GLY A 2 -21.72 -27.14 -52.36
CA GLY A 2 -22.50 -27.36 -53.59
C GLY A 2 -23.95 -26.87 -53.61
N HIS A 3 -24.40 -26.12 -52.58
CA HIS A 3 -25.80 -25.66 -52.49
C HIS A 3 -26.05 -24.31 -53.21
N LEU A 4 -25.00 -23.62 -53.66
CA LEU A 4 -25.09 -22.31 -54.32
C LEU A 4 -24.20 -22.29 -55.57
N PRO A 5 -24.66 -21.72 -56.70
CA PRO A 5 -23.84 -21.50 -57.89
C PRO A 5 -22.61 -20.61 -57.58
N GLN A 6 -21.50 -20.81 -58.30
CA GLN A 6 -20.30 -19.95 -58.15
C GLN A 6 -20.60 -18.47 -58.45
N GLU A 7 -21.61 -18.18 -59.29
CA GLU A 7 -22.10 -16.84 -59.57
C GLU A 7 -22.54 -16.08 -58.31
N SER A 8 -23.01 -16.80 -57.28
CA SER A 8 -23.40 -16.21 -56.00
C SER A 8 -22.21 -15.59 -55.26
N TRP A 9 -20.97 -16.04 -55.48
CA TRP A 9 -19.77 -15.44 -54.89
C TRP A 9 -19.57 -14.00 -55.37
N PHE A 10 -19.81 -13.75 -56.66
CA PHE A 10 -19.69 -12.42 -57.28
C PHE A 10 -20.91 -11.52 -57.01
N ALA A 11 -22.00 -12.08 -56.48
CA ALA A 11 -23.19 -11.33 -56.05
C ALA A 11 -23.12 -10.87 -54.58
N LEU A 12 -22.12 -11.31 -53.81
CA LEU A 12 -21.91 -10.84 -52.43
C LEU A 12 -21.44 -9.38 -52.44
N GLY A 13 -22.19 -8.51 -51.77
CA GLY A 13 -21.81 -7.11 -51.60
C GLY A 13 -20.47 -6.99 -50.87
N ARG A 14 -19.51 -6.26 -51.47
CA ARG A 14 -18.23 -5.93 -50.86
C ARG A 14 -18.31 -4.52 -50.26
N LEU A 15 -18.15 -4.41 -48.95
CA LEU A 15 -17.97 -3.11 -48.30
C LEU A 15 -16.55 -2.62 -48.56
N LEU A 16 -16.43 -1.51 -49.28
CA LEU A 16 -15.16 -0.90 -49.66
C LEU A 16 -15.00 0.48 -49.02
N THR A 17 -13.79 0.74 -48.52
CA THR A 17 -13.32 2.06 -48.07
C THR A 17 -12.13 2.50 -48.94
N THR A 18 -11.73 3.76 -48.82
CA THR A 18 -10.51 4.28 -49.44
C THR A 18 -9.43 4.47 -48.39
N ALA A 19 -8.26 3.86 -48.62
CA ALA A 19 -7.05 4.12 -47.83
C ALA A 19 -5.93 4.54 -48.80
N GLY A 20 -5.40 5.75 -48.64
CA GLY A 20 -4.37 6.28 -49.54
C GLY A 20 -4.81 6.50 -51.01
N GLY A 21 -6.12 6.51 -51.28
CA GLY A 21 -6.68 6.64 -52.64
C GLY A 21 -7.00 5.30 -53.33
N GLU A 22 -6.66 4.17 -52.71
CA GLU A 22 -6.90 2.82 -53.24
C GLU A 22 -8.08 2.13 -52.53
N PRO A 23 -8.86 1.26 -53.22
CA PRO A 23 -9.98 0.55 -52.64
C PRO A 23 -9.53 -0.59 -51.71
N VAL A 24 -10.08 -0.62 -50.49
CA VAL A 24 -9.78 -1.62 -49.45
C VAL A 24 -11.06 -2.24 -48.94
N LEU A 25 -11.09 -3.57 -48.76
CA LEU A 25 -12.19 -4.23 -48.06
C LEU A 25 -12.23 -3.82 -46.58
N VAL A 26 -13.41 -3.44 -46.10
CA VAL A 26 -13.57 -3.04 -44.69
C VAL A 26 -13.51 -4.27 -43.78
N SER A 27 -12.69 -4.19 -42.73
CA SER A 27 -12.54 -5.17 -41.67
C SER A 27 -13.46 -4.84 -40.49
N TRP A 28 -13.72 -5.80 -39.59
CA TRP A 28 -14.50 -5.50 -38.38
C TRP A 28 -13.71 -4.61 -37.42
N SER A 29 -12.49 -5.02 -37.07
CA SER A 29 -11.62 -4.31 -36.13
C SER A 29 -10.61 -3.38 -36.78
N GLY A 30 -10.30 -3.55 -38.07
CA GLY A 30 -9.19 -2.86 -38.73
C GLY A 30 -7.81 -3.38 -38.35
N SER A 31 -7.73 -4.61 -37.79
CA SER A 31 -6.48 -5.25 -37.38
C SER A 31 -5.70 -5.80 -38.57
N MET A 32 -4.36 -5.81 -38.48
CA MET A 32 -3.50 -6.38 -39.53
C MET A 32 -3.76 -7.87 -39.77
N PHE A 33 -4.04 -8.61 -38.70
CA PHE A 33 -4.30 -10.05 -38.75
C PHE A 33 -5.50 -10.39 -39.64
N GLU A 34 -6.61 -9.64 -39.56
CA GLU A 34 -7.81 -9.89 -40.38
C GLU A 34 -7.51 -9.86 -41.88
N TYR A 35 -6.55 -9.03 -42.31
CA TYR A 35 -6.14 -8.92 -43.71
C TYR A 35 -5.11 -9.97 -44.11
N LEU A 36 -4.10 -10.21 -43.28
CA LEU A 36 -2.90 -10.94 -43.71
C LEU A 36 -2.86 -12.40 -43.25
N MET A 37 -3.61 -12.79 -42.22
CA MET A 37 -3.64 -14.19 -41.77
C MET A 37 -4.02 -15.18 -42.89
N PRO A 38 -5.02 -14.90 -43.76
CA PRO A 38 -5.34 -15.82 -44.85
C PRO A 38 -4.14 -16.14 -45.76
N LEU A 39 -3.22 -15.19 -45.96
CA LEU A 39 -2.04 -15.35 -46.81
C LEU A 39 -1.04 -16.38 -46.28
N LEU A 40 -1.15 -16.81 -45.02
CA LEU A 40 -0.27 -17.85 -44.46
C LEU A 40 -0.47 -19.20 -45.15
N VAL A 41 -1.69 -19.47 -45.64
CA VAL A 41 -2.05 -20.74 -46.28
C VAL A 41 -2.70 -20.55 -47.65
N MET A 42 -3.44 -19.47 -47.88
CA MET A 42 -4.13 -19.22 -49.15
C MET A 42 -3.24 -18.38 -50.08
N PRO A 43 -3.11 -18.74 -51.38
CA PRO A 43 -2.40 -17.91 -52.35
C PRO A 43 -3.19 -16.63 -52.67
N THR A 44 -2.47 -15.62 -53.16
CA THR A 44 -3.07 -14.42 -53.76
C THR A 44 -2.54 -14.19 -55.16
N TYR A 45 -3.40 -13.62 -56.01
CA TYR A 45 -3.07 -13.30 -57.40
C TYR A 45 -2.90 -11.80 -57.57
N GLY A 46 -1.84 -11.41 -58.27
CA GLY A 46 -1.54 -10.00 -58.53
C GLY A 46 -2.70 -9.28 -59.22
N ASN A 47 -2.94 -8.03 -58.82
CA ASN A 47 -4.02 -7.18 -59.36
C ASN A 47 -5.45 -7.69 -59.09
N SER A 48 -5.62 -8.60 -58.12
CA SER A 48 -6.93 -8.97 -57.59
C SER A 48 -7.38 -8.01 -56.49
N LEU A 49 -8.68 -7.97 -56.19
CA LEU A 49 -9.23 -7.19 -55.09
C LEU A 49 -8.59 -7.54 -53.74
N LEU A 50 -8.28 -8.82 -53.50
CA LEU A 50 -7.65 -9.29 -52.27
C LEU A 50 -6.17 -8.87 -52.18
N ASP A 51 -5.42 -8.94 -53.28
CA ASP A 51 -4.03 -8.45 -53.34
C ASP A 51 -3.97 -6.93 -53.08
N GLN A 52 -4.86 -6.16 -53.72
CA GLN A 52 -4.95 -4.72 -53.51
C GLN A 52 -5.32 -4.36 -52.07
N THR A 53 -6.31 -5.06 -51.50
CA THR A 53 -6.74 -4.87 -50.11
C THR A 53 -5.58 -5.10 -49.13
N CYS A 54 -4.82 -6.18 -49.31
CA CYS A 54 -3.70 -6.50 -48.42
C CYS A 54 -2.60 -5.44 -48.48
N ARG A 55 -2.27 -4.93 -49.67
CA ARG A 55 -1.26 -3.87 -49.84
C ARG A 55 -1.69 -2.56 -49.21
N ALA A 56 -2.89 -2.10 -49.53
CA ALA A 56 -3.40 -0.83 -49.02
C ALA A 56 -3.65 -0.86 -47.50
N ALA A 57 -4.01 -2.01 -46.91
CA ALA A 57 -4.08 -2.17 -45.45
C ALA A 57 -2.70 -2.00 -44.78
N VAL A 58 -1.64 -2.57 -45.36
CA VAL A 58 -0.26 -2.40 -44.88
C VAL A 58 0.20 -0.94 -45.02
N GLU A 59 -0.05 -0.31 -46.16
CA GLU A 59 0.30 1.10 -46.39
C GLU A 59 -0.39 2.04 -45.39
N ARG A 60 -1.67 1.82 -45.12
CA ARG A 60 -2.42 2.59 -44.13
C ARG A 60 -1.87 2.44 -42.71
N GLN A 61 -1.44 1.24 -42.34
CA GLN A 61 -0.78 0.97 -41.05
C GLN A 61 0.58 1.69 -40.95
N ILE A 62 1.38 1.69 -42.02
CA ILE A 62 2.65 2.42 -42.09
C ILE A 62 2.41 3.93 -41.94
N GLU A 63 1.43 4.47 -42.65
CA GLU A 63 1.06 5.88 -42.57
C GLU A 63 0.60 6.26 -41.16
N TYR A 64 -0.25 5.44 -40.54
CA TYR A 64 -0.75 5.69 -39.18
C TYR A 64 0.36 5.69 -38.13
N GLY A 65 1.29 4.72 -38.20
CA GLY A 65 2.47 4.70 -37.34
C GLY A 65 3.30 5.98 -37.48
N ARG A 66 3.52 6.45 -38.72
CA ARG A 66 4.22 7.71 -39.00
C ARG A 66 3.49 8.92 -38.42
N GLN A 67 2.17 9.01 -38.55
CA GLN A 67 1.35 10.09 -37.99
C GLN A 67 1.45 10.17 -36.46
N ARG A 68 1.61 9.03 -35.78
CA ARG A 68 1.72 8.91 -34.32
C ARG A 68 3.17 8.93 -33.80
N GLY A 69 4.17 8.96 -34.68
CA GLY A 69 5.59 8.92 -34.29
C GLY A 69 6.12 7.56 -33.82
N VAL A 70 5.32 6.48 -33.91
CA VAL A 70 5.66 5.14 -33.39
C VAL A 70 5.93 4.13 -34.53
N PRO A 71 6.46 2.93 -34.26
CA PRO A 71 6.46 1.82 -35.22
C PRO A 71 5.03 1.41 -35.61
N TRP A 72 4.86 0.57 -36.63
CA TRP A 72 3.54 0.09 -37.08
C TRP A 72 3.38 -1.41 -36.89
N GLY A 73 2.14 -1.92 -36.95
CA GLY A 73 1.82 -3.33 -36.65
C GLY A 73 0.69 -3.46 -35.65
N ILE A 74 -0.39 -2.68 -35.82
CA ILE A 74 -1.55 -2.72 -34.92
C ILE A 74 -2.40 -3.93 -35.27
N SER A 75 -2.58 -4.82 -34.31
CA SER A 75 -3.37 -6.03 -34.45
C SER A 75 -3.85 -6.52 -33.09
N GLU A 76 -4.68 -7.55 -33.08
CA GLU A 76 -5.06 -8.23 -31.84
C GLU A 76 -3.81 -8.67 -31.06
N SER A 77 -3.72 -8.26 -29.80
CA SER A 77 -2.53 -8.49 -28.98
C SER A 77 -2.80 -8.28 -27.49
N GLY A 78 -1.82 -8.69 -26.67
CA GLY A 78 -1.74 -8.26 -25.27
C GLY A 78 -1.42 -6.76 -25.16
N TYR A 79 -1.92 -6.10 -24.11
CA TYR A 79 -1.68 -4.66 -23.86
C TYR A 79 -1.37 -4.38 -22.39
N ASN A 80 -0.93 -3.16 -22.05
CA ASN A 80 -0.46 -2.80 -20.70
C ASN A 80 -1.62 -2.56 -19.72
N SER A 81 -2.47 -3.57 -19.56
CA SER A 81 -3.45 -3.70 -18.49
C SER A 81 -3.35 -5.11 -17.95
N ILE A 82 -3.34 -5.28 -16.63
CA ILE A 82 -3.22 -6.58 -15.98
C ILE A 82 -4.44 -6.86 -15.11
N ASP A 83 -4.84 -8.13 -15.01
CA ASP A 83 -5.83 -8.53 -14.00
C ASP A 83 -5.19 -8.63 -12.60
N ALA A 84 -6.02 -8.90 -11.59
CA ALA A 84 -5.53 -9.13 -10.21
C ALA A 84 -4.60 -10.36 -10.06
N ARG A 85 -4.47 -11.19 -11.08
CA ARG A 85 -3.52 -12.32 -11.14
C ARG A 85 -2.26 -11.96 -11.94
N LEU A 86 -2.06 -10.69 -12.25
CA LEU A 86 -0.93 -10.15 -13.01
C LEU A 86 -0.83 -10.67 -14.45
N ASN A 87 -1.95 -11.11 -15.05
CA ASN A 87 -1.97 -11.49 -16.47
C ASN A 87 -2.31 -10.28 -17.34
N TYR A 88 -1.49 -10.04 -18.38
CA TYR A 88 -1.82 -9.07 -19.42
C TYR A 88 -3.16 -9.39 -20.07
N GLN A 89 -3.99 -8.37 -20.19
CA GLN A 89 -5.26 -8.46 -20.89
C GLN A 89 -5.03 -8.50 -22.40
N TYR A 90 -5.95 -9.13 -23.13
CA TYR A 90 -5.85 -9.39 -24.57
C TYR A 90 -7.11 -8.89 -25.29
N ARG A 91 -6.93 -8.14 -26.38
CA ARG A 91 -8.06 -7.68 -27.20
C ARG A 91 -7.65 -7.29 -28.63
N ALA A 92 -8.66 -7.08 -29.49
CA ALA A 92 -8.47 -6.62 -30.86
C ALA A 92 -8.27 -5.10 -30.95
N PHE A 93 -7.16 -4.70 -31.59
CA PHE A 93 -6.81 -3.33 -31.96
C PHE A 93 -6.78 -3.17 -33.47
N GLY A 94 -7.03 -1.96 -33.97
CA GLY A 94 -6.94 -1.68 -35.40
C GLY A 94 -6.79 -0.21 -35.72
N VAL A 95 -6.58 0.08 -37.00
CA VAL A 95 -6.30 1.44 -37.47
C VAL A 95 -7.60 2.14 -37.92
N PRO A 96 -7.84 3.40 -37.53
CA PRO A 96 -8.96 4.19 -38.04
C PRO A 96 -8.98 4.24 -39.58
N GLY A 97 -10.15 3.99 -40.16
CA GLY A 97 -10.35 3.94 -41.62
C GLY A 97 -10.23 2.54 -42.25
N LEU A 98 -9.81 1.52 -41.50
CA LEU A 98 -9.84 0.11 -41.92
C LEU A 98 -10.96 -0.71 -41.26
N GLY A 99 -11.44 -0.29 -40.09
CA GLY A 99 -12.43 -1.02 -39.28
C GLY A 99 -13.80 -0.35 -39.18
N LEU A 100 -14.86 -1.15 -38.97
CA LEU A 100 -16.21 -0.68 -38.63
C LEU A 100 -16.36 -0.25 -37.16
N LYS A 101 -15.50 -0.75 -36.27
CA LYS A 101 -15.53 -0.49 -34.83
C LYS A 101 -15.28 1.00 -34.51
N ARG A 102 -16.07 1.58 -33.60
CA ARG A 102 -15.85 2.95 -33.07
C ARG A 102 -14.71 2.95 -32.03
N GLY A 103 -14.04 4.09 -31.83
CA GLY A 103 -12.99 4.23 -30.80
C GLY A 103 -11.60 3.70 -31.18
N LEU A 104 -11.38 3.34 -32.46
CA LEU A 104 -10.08 2.79 -32.92
C LEU A 104 -8.88 3.74 -32.74
N ALA A 105 -9.12 5.03 -32.46
CA ALA A 105 -8.07 6.02 -32.24
C ALA A 105 -7.65 6.15 -30.76
N GLU A 106 -8.37 5.53 -29.83
CA GLU A 106 -8.14 5.64 -28.38
C GLU A 106 -6.95 4.80 -27.90
N ASP A 107 -6.63 3.72 -28.63
CA ASP A 107 -5.56 2.80 -28.29
C ASP A 107 -4.43 2.82 -29.31
N LEU A 108 -3.19 2.78 -28.81
CA LEU A 108 -2.00 2.70 -29.64
C LEU A 108 -1.10 1.56 -29.17
N VAL A 109 -1.37 0.35 -29.66
CA VAL A 109 -0.63 -0.87 -29.30
C VAL A 109 0.00 -1.48 -30.55
N ILE A 110 1.33 -1.65 -30.54
CA ILE A 110 2.10 -2.18 -31.66
C ILE A 110 2.55 -3.61 -31.37
N ALA A 111 2.12 -4.55 -32.20
CA ALA A 111 2.43 -5.97 -32.07
C ALA A 111 3.43 -6.42 -33.16
N PRO A 112 4.66 -6.86 -32.80
CA PRO A 112 5.68 -7.24 -33.78
C PRO A 112 5.26 -8.34 -34.75
N TYR A 113 4.40 -9.29 -34.33
CA TYR A 113 3.91 -10.36 -35.21
C TYR A 113 3.10 -9.80 -36.39
N ALA A 114 2.40 -8.67 -36.20
CA ALA A 114 1.64 -8.02 -37.25
C ALA A 114 2.59 -7.44 -38.33
N SER A 115 3.72 -6.89 -37.91
CA SER A 115 4.79 -6.49 -38.84
C SER A 115 5.40 -7.70 -39.55
N ALA A 116 5.53 -8.84 -38.87
CA ALA A 116 6.02 -10.08 -39.48
C ALA A 116 5.04 -10.64 -40.53
N LEU A 117 3.72 -10.55 -40.31
CA LEU A 117 2.71 -10.92 -41.32
C LEU A 117 2.89 -10.12 -42.62
N ALA A 118 3.25 -8.83 -42.51
CA ALA A 118 3.46 -7.96 -43.66
C ALA A 118 4.65 -8.35 -44.55
N LEU A 119 5.54 -9.26 -44.13
CA LEU A 119 6.59 -9.83 -44.98
C LEU A 119 6.04 -10.51 -46.25
N MET A 120 4.79 -10.97 -46.20
CA MET A 120 4.13 -11.62 -47.33
C MET A 120 3.69 -10.64 -48.43
N VAL A 121 3.65 -9.33 -48.12
CA VAL A 121 3.13 -8.26 -48.97
C VAL A 121 4.20 -7.21 -49.26
N SER A 122 4.79 -6.62 -48.22
CA SER A 122 5.76 -5.51 -48.27
C SER A 122 7.03 -5.88 -47.48
N PRO A 123 7.88 -6.78 -48.01
CA PRO A 123 8.97 -7.38 -47.25
C PRO A 123 10.06 -6.39 -46.83
N ARG A 124 10.34 -5.36 -47.64
CA ARG A 124 11.38 -4.37 -47.32
C ARG A 124 10.96 -3.51 -46.12
N GLU A 125 9.73 -3.02 -46.15
CA GLU A 125 9.12 -2.18 -45.13
C GLU A 125 8.93 -2.96 -43.82
N ALA A 126 8.45 -4.20 -43.90
CA ALA A 126 8.30 -5.09 -42.77
C ALA A 126 9.65 -5.40 -42.09
N CYS A 127 10.69 -5.71 -42.86
CA CYS A 127 12.03 -5.93 -42.33
C CYS A 127 12.58 -4.68 -41.63
N ALA A 128 12.46 -3.50 -42.24
CA ALA A 128 12.91 -2.25 -41.64
C ALA A 128 12.18 -1.95 -40.31
N ASN A 129 10.87 -2.20 -40.26
CA ASN A 129 10.07 -2.00 -39.05
C ASN A 129 10.43 -3.00 -37.95
N LEU A 130 10.63 -4.28 -38.27
CA LEU A 130 11.09 -5.29 -37.31
C LEU A 130 12.49 -4.97 -36.76
N GLN A 131 13.39 -4.45 -37.60
CA GLN A 131 14.70 -3.97 -37.14
C GLN A 131 14.59 -2.77 -36.19
N ARG A 132 13.69 -1.82 -36.49
CA ARG A 132 13.38 -0.70 -35.59
C ARG A 132 12.83 -1.20 -34.25
N LEU A 133 11.82 -2.08 -34.28
CA LEU A 133 11.23 -2.72 -33.10
C LEU A 133 12.29 -3.46 -32.26
N ALA A 134 13.29 -4.09 -32.90
CA ALA A 134 14.40 -4.73 -32.20
C ALA A 134 15.35 -3.71 -31.55
N ALA A 135 15.66 -2.61 -32.23
CA ALA A 135 16.46 -1.51 -31.70
C ALA A 135 15.77 -0.80 -30.52
N ASP A 136 14.44 -0.74 -30.54
CA ASP A 136 13.60 -0.21 -29.46
C ASP A 136 13.50 -1.18 -28.24
N GLY A 137 14.25 -2.29 -28.24
CA GLY A 137 14.40 -3.18 -27.09
C GLY A 137 13.33 -4.26 -26.92
N ILE A 138 12.49 -4.49 -27.94
CA ILE A 138 11.40 -5.48 -27.88
C ILE A 138 11.89 -6.92 -28.13
N ALA A 139 13.07 -7.05 -28.73
CA ALA A 139 13.66 -8.35 -28.99
C ALA A 139 14.18 -8.98 -27.70
N SER A 140 13.96 -10.29 -27.56
CA SER A 140 14.41 -11.10 -26.43
C SER A 140 15.10 -12.38 -26.93
N ARG A 141 15.60 -13.21 -26.00
CA ARG A 141 16.14 -14.54 -26.32
C ARG A 141 15.14 -15.49 -26.99
N TYR A 142 13.84 -15.24 -26.86
CA TYR A 142 12.76 -16.06 -27.43
C TYR A 142 12.08 -15.43 -28.65
N GLY A 143 12.69 -14.37 -29.22
CA GLY A 143 12.07 -13.55 -30.26
C GLY A 143 11.48 -12.26 -29.69
N PHE A 144 10.57 -11.64 -30.44
CA PHE A 144 9.91 -10.41 -30.00
C PHE A 144 8.92 -10.68 -28.86
N TYR A 145 8.88 -9.77 -27.89
CA TYR A 145 7.76 -9.70 -26.95
C TYR A 145 6.44 -9.37 -27.68
N GLU A 146 5.33 -9.69 -27.03
CA GLU A 146 3.97 -9.62 -27.59
C GLU A 146 3.61 -8.26 -28.21
N ALA A 147 3.87 -7.16 -27.50
CA ALA A 147 3.53 -5.81 -27.97
C ALA A 147 4.28 -4.70 -27.20
N ILE A 148 4.22 -3.48 -27.74
CA ILE A 148 4.41 -2.23 -26.98
C ILE A 148 3.08 -1.47 -26.92
N ASP A 149 2.69 -1.02 -25.74
CA ASP A 149 1.56 -0.11 -25.52
C ASP A 149 2.06 1.33 -25.37
N TYR A 150 1.55 2.24 -26.21
CA TYR A 150 1.83 3.68 -26.20
C TYR A 150 0.63 4.50 -25.68
N THR A 151 -0.37 3.85 -25.09
CA THR A 151 -1.63 4.51 -24.73
C THR A 151 -1.49 5.32 -23.44
N PRO A 152 -1.63 6.66 -23.45
CA PRO A 152 -1.29 7.51 -22.31
C PRO A 152 -1.98 7.15 -20.99
N ALA A 153 -3.27 6.77 -21.05
CA ALA A 153 -4.05 6.38 -19.88
C ALA A 153 -3.55 5.08 -19.19
N ARG A 154 -2.66 4.32 -19.82
CA ARG A 154 -2.10 3.07 -19.30
C ARG A 154 -0.61 3.14 -18.99
N LEU A 155 -0.03 4.35 -19.01
CA LEU A 155 1.40 4.56 -18.78
C LEU A 155 1.64 5.25 -17.43
N PRO A 156 2.65 4.81 -16.64
CA PRO A 156 3.12 5.57 -15.49
C PRO A 156 3.58 6.98 -15.89
N ARG A 157 3.51 7.94 -14.95
CA ARG A 157 4.01 9.30 -15.18
C ARG A 157 5.48 9.26 -15.63
N ARG A 158 5.80 10.00 -16.70
CA ARG A 158 7.13 10.11 -17.35
C ARG A 158 7.57 8.90 -18.18
N GLN A 159 6.71 7.90 -18.41
CA GLN A 159 6.97 6.85 -19.40
C GLN A 159 6.25 7.16 -20.72
N GLU A 160 6.94 6.94 -21.84
CA GLU A 160 6.38 7.14 -23.18
C GLU A 160 5.78 5.86 -23.78
N SER A 161 6.13 4.70 -23.25
CA SER A 161 5.60 3.39 -23.67
C SER A 161 5.87 2.29 -22.64
N ALA A 162 5.12 1.19 -22.72
CA ALA A 162 5.30 0.01 -21.88
C ALA A 162 5.35 -1.28 -22.72
N VAL A 163 6.36 -2.12 -22.47
CA VAL A 163 6.53 -3.40 -23.16
C VAL A 163 5.68 -4.49 -22.51
N VAL A 164 4.87 -5.18 -23.31
CA VAL A 164 4.05 -6.32 -22.88
C VAL A 164 4.90 -7.59 -22.92
N ARG A 165 5.51 -7.93 -21.78
CA ARG A 165 6.49 -9.02 -21.67
C ARG A 165 5.83 -10.42 -21.61
N SER A 166 5.15 -10.79 -22.69
CA SER A 166 4.58 -12.13 -22.86
C SER A 166 4.91 -12.70 -24.24
N PHE A 167 4.68 -14.01 -24.41
CA PHE A 167 4.87 -14.71 -25.69
C PHE A 167 3.63 -15.53 -26.02
N MET A 168 2.99 -15.23 -27.14
CA MET A 168 1.85 -15.99 -27.64
C MET A 168 2.30 -17.01 -28.68
N ALA A 169 2.08 -18.30 -28.41
CA ALA A 169 2.51 -19.38 -29.29
C ALA A 169 1.96 -19.26 -30.72
N HIS A 170 0.73 -18.78 -30.87
CA HIS A 170 0.10 -18.57 -32.17
C HIS A 170 0.71 -17.37 -32.92
N HIS A 171 1.06 -16.27 -32.24
CA HIS A 171 1.76 -15.12 -32.84
C HIS A 171 3.18 -15.49 -33.33
N ALA A 172 3.90 -16.29 -32.53
CA ALA A 172 5.19 -16.83 -32.94
C ALA A 172 5.05 -17.78 -34.16
N GLY A 173 4.05 -18.66 -34.13
CA GLY A 173 3.74 -19.57 -35.24
C GLY A 173 3.43 -18.84 -36.55
N MET A 174 2.60 -17.80 -36.50
CA MET A 174 2.30 -16.97 -37.67
C MET A 174 3.53 -16.24 -38.20
N SER A 175 4.35 -15.67 -37.30
CA SER A 175 5.59 -14.99 -37.68
C SER A 175 6.56 -15.92 -38.40
N LEU A 176 6.73 -17.16 -37.89
CA LEU A 176 7.55 -18.20 -38.51
C LEU A 176 7.01 -18.61 -39.89
N LEU A 177 5.69 -18.73 -40.03
CA LEU A 177 5.07 -19.05 -41.32
C LEU A 177 5.24 -17.92 -42.34
N SER A 178 5.14 -16.65 -41.93
CA SER A 178 5.41 -15.51 -42.83
C SER A 178 6.87 -15.46 -43.30
N LEU A 179 7.82 -15.75 -42.41
CA LEU A 179 9.24 -15.89 -42.75
C LEU A 179 9.47 -17.06 -43.71
N ALA A 180 8.92 -18.24 -43.39
CA ALA A 180 9.03 -19.43 -44.23
C ALA A 180 8.41 -19.21 -45.61
N ARG A 181 7.28 -18.51 -45.69
CA ARG A 181 6.66 -18.10 -46.96
C ARG A 181 7.64 -17.31 -47.81
N HIS A 182 8.36 -16.35 -47.22
CA HIS A 182 9.28 -15.47 -47.95
C HIS A 182 10.59 -16.17 -48.34
N VAL A 183 11.16 -17.01 -47.47
CA VAL A 183 12.50 -17.61 -47.66
C VAL A 183 12.46 -18.98 -48.36
N LEU A 184 11.38 -19.75 -48.18
CA LEU A 184 11.27 -21.13 -48.68
C LEU A 184 10.30 -21.28 -49.85
N ASP A 185 10.06 -20.20 -50.59
CA ASP A 185 9.12 -20.16 -51.72
C ASP A 185 7.71 -20.70 -51.40
N ARG A 186 7.08 -20.13 -50.36
CA ARG A 186 5.63 -20.26 -50.11
C ARG A 186 5.13 -21.72 -49.93
N PRO A 187 5.77 -22.56 -49.09
CA PRO A 187 5.48 -24.00 -49.03
C PRO A 187 4.05 -24.32 -48.56
N MET A 188 3.48 -23.52 -47.64
CA MET A 188 2.11 -23.73 -47.17
C MET A 188 1.06 -23.37 -48.22
N GLN A 189 1.30 -22.31 -49.01
CA GLN A 189 0.42 -21.95 -50.12
C GLN A 189 0.45 -23.01 -51.21
N GLN A 190 1.63 -23.54 -51.55
CA GLN A 190 1.77 -24.65 -52.50
C GLN A 190 1.01 -25.91 -52.04
N ARG A 191 1.06 -26.22 -50.73
CA ARG A 191 0.27 -27.32 -50.15
C ARG A 191 -1.23 -27.07 -50.25
N PHE A 192 -1.68 -25.85 -49.97
CA PHE A 192 -3.08 -25.48 -50.08
C PHE A 192 -3.58 -25.51 -51.53
N GLU A 193 -2.78 -25.01 -52.48
CA GLU A 193 -3.01 -25.12 -53.92
C GLU A 193 -2.99 -26.57 -54.42
N SER A 194 -2.34 -27.49 -53.70
CA SER A 194 -2.29 -28.88 -54.10
C SER A 194 -3.63 -29.61 -53.88
N ASP A 195 -4.54 -29.06 -53.06
CA ASP A 195 -5.85 -29.64 -52.77
C ASP A 195 -6.79 -29.58 -54.00
N PRO A 196 -7.33 -30.72 -54.48
CA PRO A 196 -8.19 -30.75 -55.66
C PRO A 196 -9.47 -29.90 -55.55
N LEU A 197 -10.07 -29.80 -54.37
CA LEU A 197 -11.30 -29.01 -54.15
C LEU A 197 -10.98 -27.52 -54.26
N PHE A 198 -9.84 -27.09 -53.74
CA PHE A 198 -9.41 -25.70 -53.85
C PHE A 198 -8.98 -25.33 -55.28
N ARG A 199 -8.28 -26.23 -56.00
CA ARG A 199 -7.92 -26.01 -57.41
C ARG A 199 -9.16 -25.75 -58.28
N ALA A 200 -10.25 -26.45 -58.02
CA ALA A 200 -11.51 -26.26 -58.76
C ALA A 200 -12.13 -24.87 -58.55
N THR A 201 -11.77 -24.16 -57.48
CA THR A 201 -12.34 -22.85 -57.10
C THR A 201 -11.33 -21.70 -57.16
N THR A 202 -10.10 -21.94 -57.60
CA THR A 202 -9.00 -20.96 -57.54
C THR A 202 -9.29 -19.67 -58.31
N LEU A 203 -10.10 -19.73 -59.37
CA LEU A 203 -10.54 -18.56 -60.14
C LEU A 203 -11.31 -17.53 -59.30
N LEU A 204 -11.94 -17.94 -58.19
CA LEU A 204 -12.65 -17.02 -57.30
C LEU A 204 -11.72 -16.01 -56.58
N LEU A 205 -10.42 -16.32 -56.49
CA LEU A 205 -9.41 -15.42 -55.91
C LEU A 205 -8.85 -14.41 -56.92
N GLN A 206 -9.23 -14.51 -58.19
CA GLN A 206 -8.82 -13.58 -59.26
C GLN A 206 -9.90 -12.50 -59.51
N GLU A 207 -10.66 -12.15 -58.47
CA GLU A 207 -11.69 -11.11 -58.53
C GLU A 207 -11.07 -9.77 -58.93
N ARG A 208 -11.60 -9.16 -60.00
CA ARG A 208 -11.13 -7.85 -60.49
C ARG A 208 -11.47 -6.76 -59.48
N ILE A 209 -10.57 -5.79 -59.36
CA ILE A 209 -10.82 -4.57 -58.60
C ILE A 209 -12.04 -3.84 -59.22
N PRO A 210 -13.12 -3.59 -58.46
CA PRO A 210 -14.32 -2.93 -58.98
C PRO A 210 -14.02 -1.53 -59.52
N LYS A 211 -14.46 -1.24 -60.75
CA LYS A 211 -14.43 0.10 -61.33
C LYS A 211 -15.71 0.82 -60.90
N ALA A 212 -15.59 1.70 -59.90
CA ALA A 212 -16.66 2.51 -59.31
C ALA A 212 -17.74 1.73 -58.55
N THR A 213 -17.57 1.67 -57.23
CA THR A 213 -18.65 1.40 -56.27
C THR A 213 -18.78 2.62 -55.35
N ALA A 214 -19.97 2.89 -54.83
CA ALA A 214 -20.15 3.94 -53.84
C ALA A 214 -19.28 3.63 -52.60
N PHE A 215 -18.17 4.34 -52.45
CA PHE A 215 -17.33 4.25 -51.27
C PHE A 215 -18.16 4.70 -50.07
N HIS A 216 -18.12 3.96 -48.96
CA HIS A 216 -18.70 4.44 -47.73
C HIS A 216 -17.82 5.60 -47.22
N PRO A 217 -18.31 6.86 -47.20
CA PRO A 217 -17.58 7.91 -46.54
C PRO A 217 -17.58 7.59 -45.04
N HIS A 218 -16.41 7.29 -44.49
CA HIS A 218 -16.25 7.43 -43.05
C HIS A 218 -16.32 8.93 -42.75
N THR A 219 -17.47 9.40 -42.27
CA THR A 219 -17.57 10.59 -41.43
C THR A 219 -16.86 10.29 -40.10
N GLY A 220 -15.54 10.15 -40.17
CA GLY A 220 -14.66 10.38 -39.04
C GLY A 220 -14.17 11.80 -39.19
N GLU A 221 -15.03 12.77 -38.89
CA GLU A 221 -14.58 14.13 -38.70
C GLU A 221 -13.42 14.10 -37.71
N PHE A 222 -12.31 14.71 -38.12
CA PHE A 222 -11.37 15.38 -37.23
C PHE A 222 -12.13 16.49 -36.48
N SER A 223 -13.06 16.11 -35.61
CA SER A 223 -13.87 17.00 -34.79
C SER A 223 -14.41 16.20 -33.61
N GLU A 224 -13.50 15.89 -32.70
CA GLU A 224 -13.67 16.17 -31.27
C GLU A 224 -12.23 16.22 -30.72
N MET A 225 -11.53 17.31 -31.05
CA MET A 225 -10.79 18.03 -30.01
C MET A 225 -11.83 18.49 -28.98
N ARG A 226 -12.43 17.55 -28.26
CA ARG A 226 -12.67 17.81 -26.87
C ARG A 226 -11.27 17.80 -26.30
N SER A 227 -10.82 18.98 -25.92
CA SER A 227 -9.98 19.13 -24.75
C SER A 227 -10.26 17.93 -23.86
N ALA A 228 -9.22 17.15 -23.53
CA ALA A 228 -9.21 16.58 -22.20
C ALA A 228 -9.60 17.76 -21.31
N SER A 229 -10.89 17.84 -20.97
CA SER A 229 -11.33 18.52 -19.79
C SER A 229 -10.36 17.98 -18.79
N GLU A 230 -9.54 18.88 -18.27
CA GLU A 230 -8.72 18.66 -17.11
C GLU A 230 -9.56 17.75 -16.22
N GLU A 231 -9.30 16.43 -16.28
CA GLU A 231 -9.62 15.57 -15.18
C GLU A 231 -8.75 16.24 -14.14
N GLU A 232 -9.40 17.07 -13.31
CA GLU A 232 -8.85 17.58 -12.09
C GLU A 232 -8.38 16.33 -11.36
N ALA A 233 -7.13 15.95 -11.66
CA ALA A 233 -6.43 14.90 -10.99
C ALA A 233 -6.36 15.40 -9.56
N LEU A 234 -7.33 14.97 -8.74
CA LEU A 234 -7.30 15.28 -7.33
C LEU A 234 -5.89 14.90 -6.86
N PRO A 235 -5.13 15.89 -6.37
CA PRO A 235 -3.70 15.75 -6.24
C PRO A 235 -3.40 14.69 -5.19
N LEU A 236 -2.28 14.00 -5.36
CA LEU A 236 -1.64 13.19 -4.33
C LEU A 236 -1.84 13.84 -2.95
N ARG A 237 -2.15 13.06 -1.91
CA ARG A 237 -2.27 13.59 -0.54
C ARG A 237 -0.86 13.97 -0.05
N VAL A 238 -0.57 15.27 0.00
CA VAL A 238 0.73 15.81 0.43
C VAL A 238 0.60 16.49 1.79
N PHE A 239 1.47 16.13 2.73
CA PHE A 239 1.52 16.66 4.08
C PHE A 239 2.90 17.23 4.38
N ALA A 240 2.98 18.54 4.62
CA ALA A 240 4.24 19.21 4.98
C ALA A 240 4.47 19.28 6.50
N ASN A 241 3.41 19.11 7.29
CA ASN A 241 3.48 19.12 8.75
C ASN A 241 3.24 17.70 9.30
N PRO A 242 4.21 17.09 9.99
CA PRO A 242 4.03 15.80 10.65
C PRO A 242 3.26 15.89 11.99
N ASP A 243 3.16 17.10 12.57
CA ASP A 243 2.47 17.35 13.84
C ASP A 243 0.99 17.72 13.60
N SER A 244 0.20 16.76 13.14
CA SER A 244 -1.26 16.93 12.99
C SER A 244 -2.00 16.57 14.28
N VAL A 245 -3.23 17.08 14.44
CA VAL A 245 -4.11 16.75 15.59
C VAL A 245 -4.48 15.26 15.61
N ALA A 246 -4.61 14.65 14.43
CA ALA A 246 -4.87 13.24 14.26
C ALA A 246 -4.04 12.71 13.09
N PRO A 247 -3.42 11.52 13.19
CA PRO A 247 -2.58 11.00 12.12
C PRO A 247 -3.38 10.72 10.83
N GLU A 248 -2.85 11.21 9.71
CA GLU A 248 -3.31 10.87 8.38
C GLU A 248 -2.66 9.54 7.94
N VAL A 249 -3.44 8.61 7.38
CA VAL A 249 -2.96 7.25 7.07
C VAL A 249 -2.93 6.94 5.57
N GLN A 250 -2.07 6.01 5.19
CA GLN A 250 -2.06 5.32 3.89
C GLN A 250 -2.11 3.81 4.11
N LEU A 251 -2.97 3.14 3.34
CA LEU A 251 -3.09 1.68 3.37
C LEU A 251 -2.48 1.07 2.10
N LEU A 252 -1.55 0.15 2.28
CA LEU A 252 -0.86 -0.58 1.22
C LEU A 252 -1.10 -2.07 1.39
N SER A 253 -1.38 -2.79 0.31
CA SER A 253 -1.81 -4.18 0.38
C SER A 253 -1.63 -4.91 -0.95
N ASN A 254 -1.32 -6.21 -0.87
CA ASN A 254 -1.42 -7.15 -1.99
C ASN A 254 -2.61 -8.13 -1.84
N GLY A 255 -3.51 -7.84 -0.88
CA GLY A 255 -4.65 -8.67 -0.50
C GLY A 255 -4.38 -9.68 0.62
N ARG A 256 -3.11 -9.94 0.97
CA ARG A 256 -2.73 -10.83 2.09
C ARG A 256 -1.78 -10.17 3.09
N TYR A 257 -0.80 -9.41 2.61
CA TYR A 257 0.08 -8.60 3.43
C TYR A 257 -0.40 -7.15 3.39
N HIS A 258 -0.54 -6.53 4.55
CA HIS A 258 -1.15 -5.23 4.74
C HIS A 258 -0.23 -4.33 5.55
N VAL A 259 -0.08 -3.08 5.11
CA VAL A 259 0.70 -2.06 5.78
C VAL A 259 -0.17 -0.83 5.95
N MET A 260 -0.26 -0.34 7.18
CA MET A 260 -0.76 1.00 7.47
C MET A 260 0.44 1.85 7.85
N VAL A 261 0.57 3.01 7.22
CA VAL A 261 1.60 4.00 7.57
C VAL A 261 0.97 5.37 7.71
N THR A 262 1.39 6.12 8.73
CA THR A 262 0.93 7.49 8.95
C THR A 262 1.82 8.49 8.23
N HIS A 263 1.32 9.71 8.05
CA HIS A 263 2.06 10.80 7.42
C HIS A 263 3.28 11.26 8.25
N ALA A 264 3.44 10.77 9.48
CA ALA A 264 4.62 10.98 10.32
C ALA A 264 5.57 9.76 10.33
N GLY A 265 5.15 8.61 9.78
CA GLY A 265 5.97 7.40 9.65
C GLY A 265 5.72 6.29 10.69
N GLY A 266 4.77 6.49 11.60
CA GLY A 266 4.22 5.43 12.43
C GLY A 266 3.35 4.46 11.62
N GLY A 267 2.94 3.33 12.20
CA GLY A 267 2.13 2.35 11.50
C GLY A 267 2.24 0.90 11.98
N TYR A 268 1.77 -0.03 11.15
CA TYR A 268 1.88 -1.47 11.41
C TYR A 268 1.99 -2.28 10.12
N SER A 269 2.40 -3.53 10.29
CA SER A 269 2.41 -4.56 9.25
C SER A 269 1.61 -5.78 9.72
N ARG A 270 0.76 -6.31 8.86
CA ARG A 270 -0.14 -7.45 9.16
C ARG A 270 -0.11 -8.44 8.01
N TRP A 271 -0.20 -9.72 8.33
CA TRP A 271 -0.34 -10.78 7.33
C TRP A 271 -1.57 -11.61 7.61
N LYS A 272 -2.53 -11.57 6.69
CA LYS A 272 -3.90 -12.04 6.90
C LYS A 272 -4.44 -11.38 8.17
N ASP A 273 -4.72 -12.16 9.21
CA ASP A 273 -5.22 -11.66 10.50
C ASP A 273 -4.15 -11.60 11.61
N LEU A 274 -2.88 -11.90 11.29
CA LEU A 274 -1.77 -11.89 12.24
C LEU A 274 -1.02 -10.56 12.20
N ALA A 275 -0.84 -9.93 13.36
CA ALA A 275 0.11 -8.82 13.51
C ALA A 275 1.52 -9.32 13.23
N VAL A 276 2.21 -8.71 12.27
CA VAL A 276 3.64 -8.96 12.04
C VAL A 276 4.43 -8.05 12.98
N THR A 277 4.06 -6.76 13.00
CA THR A 277 4.63 -5.76 13.91
C THR A 277 3.60 -5.25 14.92
N ARG A 278 4.07 -4.82 16.09
CA ARG A 278 3.22 -4.31 17.17
C ARG A 278 2.68 -2.93 16.86
N TRP A 279 1.40 -2.72 17.16
CA TRP A 279 0.75 -1.42 17.08
C TRP A 279 -0.46 -1.33 18.00
N ARG A 280 -0.70 -0.13 18.53
CA ARG A 280 -1.88 0.19 19.34
C ARG A 280 -2.41 1.54 18.90
N GLU A 281 -3.74 1.66 18.89
CA GLU A 281 -4.40 2.94 18.62
C GLU A 281 -4.10 3.91 19.77
N ASP A 282 -3.51 5.05 19.43
CA ASP A 282 -3.43 6.24 20.27
C ASP A 282 -3.42 7.46 19.34
N SER A 283 -4.46 8.31 19.40
CA SER A 283 -4.51 9.51 18.56
C SER A 283 -3.59 10.63 19.05
N THR A 284 -3.08 10.53 20.27
CA THR A 284 -2.15 11.50 20.88
C THR A 284 -0.69 11.13 20.64
N CYS A 285 -0.41 9.86 20.34
CA CYS A 285 0.93 9.32 20.15
C CYS A 285 0.99 8.43 18.89
N ASP A 286 1.88 8.74 17.95
CA ASP A 286 2.08 7.95 16.71
C ASP A 286 3.43 7.19 16.73
N ASN A 287 3.78 6.63 17.88
CA ASN A 287 5.11 6.11 18.18
C ASN A 287 5.29 4.61 17.89
N TRP A 288 4.31 3.94 17.30
CA TRP A 288 4.38 2.52 16.92
C TRP A 288 4.75 2.37 15.45
N GLY A 289 5.57 1.39 15.10
CA GLY A 289 5.82 1.03 13.69
C GLY A 289 7.19 0.44 13.40
N SER A 290 7.52 0.44 12.11
CA SER A 290 8.82 0.04 11.58
C SER A 290 9.62 1.29 11.24
N PHE A 291 10.70 1.53 11.98
CA PHE A 291 11.47 2.77 11.94
C PHE A 291 12.85 2.56 11.32
N CYS A 292 13.44 3.67 10.85
CA CYS A 292 14.81 3.70 10.35
C CYS A 292 15.52 4.92 10.93
N TYR A 293 16.36 4.70 11.93
CA TYR A 293 17.16 5.74 12.57
C TYR A 293 18.38 6.07 11.73
N VAL A 294 18.74 7.35 11.72
CA VAL A 294 20.00 7.86 11.17
C VAL A 294 20.74 8.59 12.28
N ARG A 295 22.01 8.28 12.44
CA ARG A 295 22.92 8.98 13.34
C ARG A 295 24.17 9.41 12.60
N ASP A 296 24.53 10.68 12.73
CA ASP A 296 25.85 11.14 12.29
C ASP A 296 26.89 10.81 13.38
N VAL A 297 27.91 10.03 13.03
CA VAL A 297 28.91 9.55 13.99
C VAL A 297 29.77 10.70 14.53
N ALA A 298 29.99 11.74 13.73
CA ALA A 298 30.88 12.84 14.11
C ALA A 298 30.19 13.84 15.05
N SER A 299 28.94 14.22 14.75
CA SER A 299 28.18 15.16 15.60
C SER A 299 27.43 14.48 16.74
N GLY A 300 27.07 13.20 16.58
CA GLY A 300 26.21 12.48 17.52
C GLY A 300 24.72 12.77 17.34
N GLU A 301 24.34 13.61 16.36
CA GLU A 301 22.94 13.94 16.07
C GLU A 301 22.17 12.70 15.59
N VAL A 302 20.92 12.56 16.05
CA VAL A 302 20.05 11.42 15.78
C VAL A 302 18.70 11.90 15.27
N TRP A 303 18.25 11.31 14.17
CA TRP A 303 16.91 11.50 13.62
C TRP A 303 16.42 10.19 12.98
N SER A 304 15.24 10.23 12.36
CA SER A 304 14.68 9.10 11.62
C SER A 304 14.40 9.52 10.18
N THR A 305 14.38 8.55 9.25
CA THR A 305 14.09 8.79 7.83
C THR A 305 12.65 9.24 7.59
N THR A 306 11.80 9.16 8.62
CA THR A 306 10.46 9.74 8.77
C THR A 306 10.39 10.55 10.07
N HIS A 307 9.31 11.29 10.37
CA HIS A 307 9.23 12.09 11.61
C HIS A 307 9.30 11.24 12.88
N GLN A 308 8.51 10.17 12.92
CA GLN A 308 8.56 9.16 13.96
C GLN A 308 9.80 8.27 13.78
N PRO A 309 10.39 7.76 14.87
CA PRO A 309 9.94 7.91 16.25
C PRO A 309 10.67 9.03 17.03
N THR A 310 11.73 9.63 16.47
CA THR A 310 12.61 10.55 17.21
C THR A 310 11.99 11.91 17.45
N LEU A 311 10.93 12.26 16.71
CA LEU A 311 10.26 13.57 16.75
C LEU A 311 11.21 14.74 16.41
N THR A 312 12.38 14.46 15.85
CA THR A 312 13.38 15.48 15.48
C THR A 312 12.78 16.33 14.35
N PRO A 313 12.61 17.65 14.56
CA PRO A 313 12.13 18.56 13.51
C PRO A 313 13.11 18.57 12.35
N ALA A 314 12.61 18.34 11.13
CA ALA A 314 13.41 18.42 9.92
C ALA A 314 13.53 19.87 9.44
N ASP A 315 14.59 20.20 8.70
CA ASP A 315 14.68 21.47 7.98
C ASP A 315 13.60 21.57 6.89
N LYS A 316 13.31 20.42 6.26
CA LYS A 316 12.24 20.24 5.28
C LYS A 316 11.58 18.88 5.50
N TYR A 317 10.26 18.84 5.42
CA TYR A 317 9.47 17.63 5.56
C TYR A 317 8.34 17.60 4.53
N GLU A 318 8.16 16.46 3.87
CA GLU A 318 7.03 16.21 2.97
C GLU A 318 6.68 14.72 3.00
N ALA A 319 5.45 14.38 3.35
CA ALA A 319 4.89 13.05 3.17
C ALA A 319 3.90 13.07 2.00
N ILE A 320 4.00 12.10 1.08
CA ILE A 320 3.18 12.01 -0.12
C ILE A 320 2.55 10.62 -0.19
N PHE A 321 1.23 10.58 -0.24
CA PHE A 321 0.49 9.34 -0.39
C PHE A 321 -0.12 9.20 -1.78
N SER A 322 0.09 8.02 -2.36
CA SER A 322 -0.57 7.54 -3.57
C SER A 322 -1.05 6.12 -3.34
N GLU A 323 -1.89 5.62 -4.26
CA GLU A 323 -2.50 4.30 -4.07
C GLU A 323 -1.51 3.15 -3.92
N ALA A 324 -0.36 3.23 -4.58
CA ALA A 324 0.64 2.16 -4.61
C ALA A 324 1.81 2.36 -3.63
N ARG A 325 1.98 3.58 -3.10
CA ARG A 325 3.15 3.90 -2.26
C ARG A 325 2.90 5.04 -1.28
N ALA A 326 3.67 5.01 -0.20
CA ALA A 326 3.89 6.16 0.66
C ALA A 326 5.33 6.67 0.49
N GLU A 327 5.51 7.98 0.36
CA GLU A 327 6.81 8.61 0.21
C GLU A 327 7.04 9.64 1.33
N PHE A 328 8.29 9.74 1.79
CA PHE A 328 8.72 10.77 2.74
C PHE A 328 9.99 11.41 2.21
N ARG A 329 10.02 12.75 2.16
CA ARG A 329 11.19 13.54 1.82
C ARG A 329 11.56 14.39 3.01
N ARG A 330 12.81 14.27 3.43
CA ARG A 330 13.37 15.01 4.55
C ARG A 330 14.72 15.59 4.20
N THR A 331 15.04 16.73 4.81
CA THR A 331 16.40 17.26 4.86
C THR A 331 16.74 17.50 6.33
N ASP A 332 17.86 16.93 6.78
CA ASP A 332 18.35 17.02 8.15
C ASP A 332 19.88 17.18 8.10
N PHE A 333 20.45 18.26 8.64
CA PHE A 333 21.90 18.44 8.80
C PHE A 333 22.75 18.27 7.51
N ASP A 334 22.29 18.80 6.37
CA ASP A 334 22.86 18.62 5.02
C ASP A 334 22.79 17.19 4.47
N LEU A 335 21.91 16.34 5.02
CA LEU A 335 21.58 15.03 4.47
C LEU A 335 20.14 15.05 3.96
N ASP A 336 19.97 14.81 2.65
CA ASP A 336 18.65 14.60 2.08
C ASP A 336 18.29 13.11 2.19
N THR A 337 17.07 12.83 2.64
CA THR A 337 16.54 11.47 2.75
C THR A 337 15.23 11.37 1.98
N HIS A 338 15.11 10.37 1.10
CA HIS A 338 13.87 10.00 0.41
C HIS A 338 13.52 8.56 0.74
N THR A 339 12.44 8.36 1.51
CA THR A 339 11.92 7.05 1.87
C THR A 339 10.71 6.71 1.00
N GLU A 340 10.70 5.55 0.35
CA GLU A 340 9.56 5.01 -0.40
C GLU A 340 9.12 3.69 0.22
N ILE A 341 7.80 3.50 0.39
CA ILE A 341 7.21 2.31 0.98
C ILE A 341 6.17 1.72 0.04
N ALA A 342 6.29 0.42 -0.27
CA ALA A 342 5.34 -0.32 -1.09
C ALA A 342 5.21 -1.77 -0.59
N VAL A 343 4.11 -2.44 -0.97
CA VAL A 343 3.90 -3.87 -0.74
C VAL A 343 4.02 -4.61 -2.07
N SER A 344 4.77 -5.73 -2.10
CA SER A 344 4.96 -6.54 -3.30
C SER A 344 3.64 -7.19 -3.74
N PRO A 345 3.20 -7.00 -5.00
CA PRO A 345 2.06 -7.74 -5.53
C PRO A 345 2.33 -9.23 -5.70
N GLU A 346 3.60 -9.62 -5.84
CA GLU A 346 4.01 -11.01 -6.10
C GLU A 346 4.24 -11.81 -4.81
N ASP A 347 4.65 -11.15 -3.72
CA ASP A 347 5.09 -11.80 -2.48
C ASP A 347 4.55 -11.08 -1.25
N ASP A 348 4.42 -11.78 -0.13
CA ASP A 348 3.93 -11.20 1.13
C ASP A 348 5.07 -10.45 1.85
N VAL A 349 5.50 -9.34 1.22
CA VAL A 349 6.67 -8.52 1.59
C VAL A 349 6.34 -7.03 1.47
N GLU A 350 6.68 -6.26 2.51
CA GLU A 350 6.83 -4.81 2.41
C GLU A 350 8.28 -4.44 2.07
N MET A 351 8.43 -3.43 1.22
CA MET A 351 9.72 -2.85 0.85
C MET A 351 9.75 -1.40 1.29
N ARG A 352 10.76 -1.03 2.09
CA ARG A 352 11.09 0.35 2.46
C ARG A 352 12.44 0.70 1.85
N ARG A 353 12.46 1.62 0.90
CA ARG A 353 13.67 2.10 0.25
C ARG A 353 14.02 3.48 0.77
N VAL A 354 15.21 3.64 1.32
CA VAL A 354 15.72 4.91 1.80
C VAL A 354 16.90 5.33 0.93
N THR A 355 16.76 6.42 0.19
CA THR A 355 17.87 7.06 -0.51
C THR A 355 18.39 8.20 0.35
N ILE A 356 19.68 8.15 0.70
CA ILE A 356 20.36 9.15 1.53
C ILE A 356 21.43 9.82 0.69
N THR A 357 21.38 11.14 0.55
CA THR A 357 22.34 11.94 -0.23
C THR A 357 23.07 12.91 0.68
N ASN A 358 24.41 12.88 0.65
CA ASN A 358 25.25 13.83 1.36
C ASN A 358 25.38 15.14 0.59
N ARG A 359 24.71 16.21 1.03
CA ARG A 359 24.77 17.55 0.43
C ARG A 359 25.88 18.42 0.99
N SER A 360 26.65 17.90 1.95
CA SER A 360 27.81 18.60 2.48
C SER A 360 29.03 18.43 1.58
N ARG A 361 30.00 19.33 1.74
CA ARG A 361 31.27 19.31 0.98
C ARG A 361 32.31 18.34 1.53
N THR A 362 31.96 17.58 2.57
CA THR A 362 32.86 16.69 3.29
C THR A 362 32.29 15.29 3.34
N ALA A 363 33.17 14.28 3.37
CA ALA A 363 32.73 12.92 3.62
C ALA A 363 32.10 12.80 5.02
N ARG A 364 30.98 12.09 5.12
CA ARG A 364 30.28 11.82 6.38
C ARG A 364 30.20 10.33 6.65
N THR A 365 30.35 9.95 7.90
CA THR A 365 30.10 8.57 8.36
C THR A 365 28.83 8.57 9.17
N ILE A 366 27.85 7.80 8.72
CA ILE A 366 26.54 7.70 9.35
C ILE A 366 26.23 6.26 9.71
N GLU A 367 25.41 6.09 10.75
CA GLU A 367 24.79 4.83 11.11
C GLU A 367 23.33 4.87 10.68
N VAL A 368 22.90 3.86 9.93
CA VAL A 368 21.50 3.65 9.54
C VAL A 368 21.04 2.39 10.24
N THR A 369 20.00 2.50 11.08
CA THR A 369 19.52 1.38 11.91
C THR A 369 18.04 1.15 11.71
N SER A 370 17.66 -0.02 11.17
CA SER A 370 16.25 -0.43 11.12
C SER A 370 15.76 -0.84 12.52
N TYR A 371 14.45 -0.77 12.74
CA TYR A 371 13.80 -1.22 13.97
C TYR A 371 12.35 -1.62 13.72
N ALA A 372 11.92 -2.76 14.25
CA ALA A 372 10.50 -3.10 14.39
C ALA A 372 10.27 -4.07 15.55
N GLU A 373 9.15 -3.93 16.25
CA GLU A 373 8.71 -4.84 17.32
C GLU A 373 7.89 -5.99 16.76
N ILE A 374 8.24 -7.23 17.06
CA ILE A 374 7.68 -8.42 16.41
C ILE A 374 6.61 -9.11 17.25
N VAL A 375 5.49 -9.50 16.62
CA VAL A 375 4.34 -10.12 17.31
C VAL A 375 4.06 -11.55 16.81
N LEU A 376 3.76 -11.71 15.52
CA LEU A 376 3.38 -12.98 14.86
C LEU A 376 2.17 -13.69 15.48
N ALA A 377 1.20 -12.93 15.98
CA ALA A 377 -0.02 -13.42 16.63
C ALA A 377 -1.22 -12.52 16.29
N PRO A 378 -2.47 -12.96 16.55
CA PRO A 378 -3.63 -12.07 16.43
C PRO A 378 -3.45 -10.83 17.33
N PRO A 379 -3.76 -9.60 16.85
CA PRO A 379 -3.53 -8.36 17.60
C PRO A 379 -4.14 -8.36 19.01
N ALA A 380 -5.37 -8.86 19.15
CA ALA A 380 -6.06 -8.94 20.44
C ALA A 380 -5.33 -9.84 21.46
N ALA A 381 -4.67 -10.90 20.99
CA ALA A 381 -3.91 -11.80 21.86
C ALA A 381 -2.62 -11.13 22.38
N ASP A 382 -1.93 -10.34 21.56
CA ASP A 382 -0.78 -9.53 21.98
C ASP A 382 -1.21 -8.45 22.97
N ALA A 383 -2.31 -7.73 22.69
CA ALA A 383 -2.80 -6.65 23.54
C ALA A 383 -3.21 -7.10 24.96
N LEU A 384 -3.74 -8.32 25.11
CA LEU A 384 -4.15 -8.86 26.41
C LEU A 384 -2.96 -9.18 27.32
N HIS A 385 -1.91 -9.82 26.80
CA HIS A 385 -0.73 -10.26 27.58
C HIS A 385 0.58 -10.19 26.77
N PRO A 386 1.13 -8.98 26.53
CA PRO A 386 2.31 -8.79 25.68
C PRO A 386 3.55 -9.55 26.21
N ALA A 387 3.87 -9.38 27.49
CA ALA A 387 5.05 -9.98 28.10
C ALA A 387 5.05 -11.51 28.01
N PHE A 388 3.88 -12.15 28.17
CA PHE A 388 3.73 -13.59 28.00
C PHE A 388 3.75 -14.01 26.53
N SER A 389 3.11 -13.23 25.64
CA SER A 389 3.08 -13.48 24.20
C SER A 389 4.49 -13.51 23.59
N ASN A 390 5.35 -12.58 24.02
CA ASN A 390 6.73 -12.44 23.56
C ASN A 390 7.59 -13.69 23.80
N LEU A 391 7.35 -14.44 24.89
CA LEU A 391 8.11 -15.66 25.24
C LEU A 391 8.05 -16.77 24.18
N PHE A 392 7.08 -16.69 23.27
CA PHE A 392 6.91 -17.67 22.20
C PHE A 392 7.63 -17.27 20.92
N VAL A 393 8.11 -16.03 20.78
CA VAL A 393 8.83 -15.60 19.59
C VAL A 393 10.30 -15.99 19.70
N GLN A 394 10.86 -16.50 18.61
CA GLN A 394 12.27 -16.84 18.49
C GLN A 394 12.87 -16.09 17.32
N THR A 395 14.08 -15.58 17.49
CA THR A 395 14.85 -14.84 16.49
C THR A 395 16.09 -15.63 16.08
N GLU A 396 16.54 -15.47 14.84
CA GLU A 396 17.78 -16.06 14.33
C GLU A 396 18.44 -15.07 13.36
N ILE A 397 19.74 -14.79 13.55
CA ILE A 397 20.50 -13.88 12.69
C ILE A 397 21.25 -14.67 11.61
N ILE A 398 20.87 -14.45 10.35
CA ILE A 398 21.51 -15.00 9.16
C ILE A 398 22.58 -14.03 8.63
N ARG A 399 23.74 -13.98 9.30
CA ARG A 399 24.80 -12.98 9.04
C ARG A 399 25.28 -12.90 7.59
N HIS A 400 25.49 -14.05 6.95
CA HIS A 400 25.93 -14.11 5.55
C HIS A 400 24.88 -13.58 4.56
N ARG A 401 23.64 -13.38 5.02
CA ARG A 401 22.55 -12.79 4.23
C ARG A 401 22.06 -11.44 4.75
N GLN A 402 22.68 -10.91 5.81
CA GLN A 402 22.30 -9.62 6.40
C GLN A 402 20.82 -9.56 6.80
N ALA A 403 20.31 -10.67 7.33
CA ALA A 403 18.89 -10.82 7.65
C ALA A 403 18.68 -11.38 9.05
N ILE A 404 17.54 -11.05 9.64
CA ILE A 404 17.00 -11.65 10.85
C ILE A 404 15.72 -12.39 10.45
N VAL A 405 15.55 -13.63 10.92
CA VAL A 405 14.30 -14.37 10.76
C VAL A 405 13.66 -14.61 12.12
N CYS A 406 12.33 -14.53 12.17
CA CYS A 406 11.56 -14.70 13.39
C CYS A 406 10.47 -15.74 13.18
N THR A 407 10.19 -16.55 14.19
CA THR A 407 9.03 -17.44 14.19
C THR A 407 8.42 -17.52 15.59
N ARG A 408 7.18 -17.99 15.67
CA ARG A 408 6.52 -18.28 16.93
C ARG A 408 6.56 -19.77 17.19
N ARG A 409 6.99 -20.18 18.39
CA ARG A 409 6.96 -21.58 18.83
C ARG A 409 5.50 -22.04 18.88
N PRO A 410 5.13 -23.09 18.13
CA PRO A 410 3.77 -23.61 18.15
C PRO A 410 3.45 -24.21 19.53
N ARG A 411 2.21 -24.04 20.00
CA ARG A 411 1.69 -24.60 21.26
C ARG A 411 1.11 -26.00 21.06
N SER A 412 0.89 -26.42 19.82
CA SER A 412 0.44 -27.76 19.45
C SER A 412 1.03 -28.18 18.10
N GLU A 413 1.07 -29.48 17.81
CA GLU A 413 1.65 -30.03 16.57
C GLU A 413 1.00 -29.49 15.28
N HIS A 414 -0.25 -29.02 15.37
CA HIS A 414 -1.02 -28.53 14.22
C HIS A 414 -1.14 -27.00 14.17
N GLU A 415 -0.57 -26.26 15.12
CA GLU A 415 -0.59 -24.80 15.08
C GLU A 415 0.35 -24.30 13.97
N PRO A 416 -0.14 -23.52 12.99
CA PRO A 416 0.71 -22.92 11.98
C PRO A 416 1.75 -21.99 12.62
N ALA A 417 3.01 -22.17 12.28
CA ALA A 417 4.12 -21.35 12.76
C ALA A 417 4.80 -20.64 11.57
N PRO A 418 4.25 -19.50 11.10
CA PRO A 418 4.85 -18.77 10.01
C PRO A 418 6.21 -18.20 10.40
N TRP A 419 7.00 -17.86 9.38
CA TRP A 419 8.34 -17.31 9.52
C TRP A 419 8.39 -15.92 8.89
N MET A 420 8.69 -14.92 9.71
CA MET A 420 8.98 -13.57 9.26
C MET A 420 10.46 -13.42 8.94
N MET A 421 10.78 -12.63 7.92
CA MET A 421 12.13 -12.21 7.59
C MET A 421 12.23 -10.69 7.61
N HIS A 422 13.40 -10.20 8.03
CA HIS A 422 13.79 -8.80 7.99
C HIS A 422 15.19 -8.72 7.40
N LEU A 423 15.32 -8.12 6.23
CA LEU A 423 16.56 -7.97 5.47
C LEU A 423 16.86 -6.48 5.30
N MET A 424 18.13 -6.10 5.41
CA MET A 424 18.60 -4.76 5.08
C MET A 424 19.83 -4.85 4.18
N SER A 425 19.81 -4.16 3.05
CA SER A 425 20.94 -4.06 2.12
C SER A 425 21.29 -2.61 1.82
N VAL A 426 22.57 -2.33 1.60
CA VAL A 426 23.06 -0.99 1.23
C VAL A 426 23.80 -1.03 -0.09
N HIS A 427 23.47 -0.10 -0.98
CA HIS A 427 24.10 0.11 -2.28
C HIS A 427 24.59 1.56 -2.41
N GLY A 428 25.65 1.77 -3.19
CA GLY A 428 26.14 3.12 -3.49
C GLY A 428 26.98 3.79 -2.39
N ALA A 429 27.30 3.10 -1.29
CA ALA A 429 28.21 3.58 -0.24
C ALA A 429 29.19 2.51 0.23
N LYS A 430 30.27 2.97 0.87
CA LYS A 430 31.24 2.09 1.53
C LYS A 430 30.67 1.66 2.89
N VAL A 431 30.42 0.36 3.05
CA VAL A 431 30.01 -0.24 4.33
C VAL A 431 31.24 -0.51 5.18
N LEU A 432 31.23 0.00 6.41
CA LEU A 432 32.30 -0.17 7.40
C LEU A 432 32.02 -1.32 8.36
N ASP A 433 30.79 -1.43 8.85
CA ASP A 433 30.38 -2.43 9.82
C ASP A 433 28.88 -2.74 9.73
N ILE A 434 28.49 -3.93 10.18
CA ILE A 434 27.10 -4.39 10.27
C ILE A 434 26.88 -5.10 11.60
N SER A 435 25.90 -4.65 12.38
CA SER A 435 25.54 -5.26 13.67
C SER A 435 24.02 -5.43 13.82
N TYR A 436 23.58 -6.24 14.77
CA TYR A 436 22.20 -6.71 14.90
C TYR A 436 21.75 -6.65 16.36
N GLU A 437 20.49 -6.30 16.59
CA GLU A 437 19.83 -6.46 17.90
C GLU A 437 18.49 -7.16 17.72
N THR A 438 18.17 -8.05 18.65
CA THR A 438 16.89 -8.75 18.68
C THR A 438 16.14 -8.63 20.00
N ASP A 439 16.77 -8.03 21.03
CA ASP A 439 16.15 -7.79 22.35
C ASP A 439 15.84 -6.30 22.54
N ARG A 440 14.55 -5.98 22.74
CA ARG A 440 14.07 -4.61 22.93
C ARG A 440 14.67 -3.94 24.16
N MET A 441 14.90 -4.68 25.24
CA MET A 441 15.47 -4.13 26.47
C MET A 441 16.91 -3.65 26.23
N ARG A 442 17.67 -4.34 25.37
CA ARG A 442 19.03 -3.95 24.99
C ARG A 442 19.05 -2.77 24.03
N PHE A 443 18.08 -2.73 23.10
CA PHE A 443 17.99 -1.66 22.11
C PHE A 443 17.50 -0.34 22.72
N ILE A 444 16.34 -0.36 23.39
CA ILE A 444 15.73 0.83 23.99
C ILE A 444 16.43 1.20 25.30
N GLY A 445 16.69 0.22 26.17
CA GLY A 445 17.17 0.46 27.53
C GLY A 445 16.04 0.78 28.52
N ARG A 446 16.22 0.40 29.79
CA ARG A 446 15.22 0.64 30.85
C ARG A 446 14.90 2.12 31.01
N GLY A 447 13.62 2.45 30.95
CA GLY A 447 13.08 3.79 31.18
C GLY A 447 13.23 4.74 30.01
N ASN A 448 13.83 4.28 28.91
CA ASN A 448 13.89 4.98 27.64
C ASN A 448 12.70 4.59 26.76
N THR A 449 12.57 5.25 25.60
CA THR A 449 11.51 4.98 24.64
C THR A 449 12.10 4.84 23.23
N VAL A 450 11.28 4.46 22.25
CA VAL A 450 11.68 4.46 20.84
C VAL A 450 12.08 5.84 20.31
N ALA A 451 11.70 6.93 20.99
CA ALA A 451 12.11 8.29 20.62
C ALA A 451 13.57 8.59 20.99
N ASP A 452 14.06 8.00 22.09
CA ASP A 452 15.43 8.16 22.57
C ASP A 452 15.98 6.80 23.06
N PRO A 453 16.23 5.84 22.15
CA PRO A 453 16.68 4.51 22.53
C PRO A 453 18.18 4.51 22.85
N HIS A 454 18.57 3.69 23.83
CA HIS A 454 19.95 3.54 24.28
C HIS A 454 20.92 3.20 23.14
N ALA A 455 20.48 2.40 22.17
CA ALA A 455 21.26 2.04 21.00
C ALA A 455 21.74 3.25 20.18
N MET A 456 21.02 4.38 20.17
CA MET A 456 21.43 5.58 19.45
C MET A 456 22.40 6.46 20.24
N SER A 457 22.51 6.25 21.56
CA SER A 457 23.51 6.91 22.39
C SER A 457 24.85 6.15 22.39
N ASP A 458 24.82 4.82 22.42
CA ASP A 458 26.03 3.99 22.41
C ASP A 458 26.70 3.96 21.02
N LEU A 459 28.02 4.14 20.98
CA LEU A 459 28.84 4.09 19.75
C LEU A 459 29.32 2.66 19.43
N GLY A 460 29.06 1.71 20.33
CA GLY A 460 29.35 0.30 20.17
C GLY A 460 28.53 -0.39 19.07
N ALA A 461 28.96 -1.60 18.70
CA ALA A 461 28.16 -2.49 17.89
C ALA A 461 26.95 -3.01 18.69
N LEU A 462 25.83 -3.25 18.01
CA LEU A 462 24.68 -3.93 18.61
C LEU A 462 25.09 -5.34 19.08
N SER A 463 24.41 -5.87 20.09
CA SER A 463 24.92 -7.01 20.86
C SER A 463 25.00 -8.34 20.10
N GLY A 464 24.27 -8.47 18.99
CA GLY A 464 24.30 -9.65 18.12
C GLY A 464 23.70 -10.91 18.72
N THR A 465 22.93 -10.79 19.81
CA THR A 465 22.21 -11.90 20.43
C THR A 465 20.95 -12.26 19.68
N ASP A 466 20.69 -13.56 19.54
CA ASP A 466 19.49 -14.15 18.95
C ASP A 466 19.02 -15.39 19.74
N GLY A 467 17.88 -15.95 19.35
CA GLY A 467 17.27 -17.11 19.98
C GLY A 467 15.97 -16.75 20.69
N SER A 468 15.80 -17.20 21.93
CA SER A 468 14.60 -16.92 22.73
C SER A 468 14.86 -15.72 23.63
N VAL A 469 14.62 -14.53 23.10
CA VAL A 469 14.71 -13.24 23.81
C VAL A 469 13.40 -12.93 24.54
N LEU A 470 13.44 -12.06 25.55
CA LEU A 470 12.25 -11.75 26.36
C LEU A 470 11.29 -10.77 25.69
N ASP A 471 11.81 -9.85 24.88
CA ASP A 471 11.02 -8.86 24.16
C ASP A 471 11.59 -8.69 22.73
N PRO A 472 11.03 -9.41 21.75
CA PRO A 472 11.62 -9.59 20.42
C PRO A 472 11.47 -8.35 19.52
N ILE A 473 12.59 -7.92 18.96
CA ILE A 473 12.65 -6.93 17.88
C ILE A 473 13.48 -7.45 16.71
N VAL A 474 13.42 -6.73 15.60
CA VAL A 474 14.41 -6.82 14.54
C VAL A 474 15.06 -5.45 14.36
N ALA A 475 16.39 -5.40 14.52
CA ALA A 475 17.16 -4.20 14.23
C ALA A 475 18.48 -4.56 13.56
N ILE A 476 18.75 -3.93 12.41
CA ILE A 476 20.00 -4.09 11.66
C ILE A 476 20.63 -2.70 11.54
N ARG A 477 21.88 -2.58 11.96
CA ARG A 477 22.67 -1.35 11.85
C ARG A 477 23.73 -1.50 10.79
N TYR A 478 23.77 -0.57 9.85
CA TYR A 478 24.87 -0.36 8.91
C TYR A 478 25.61 0.92 9.28
N ARG A 479 26.94 0.83 9.42
CA ARG A 479 27.81 2.01 9.47
C ARG A 479 28.40 2.23 8.08
N ILE A 480 28.13 3.38 7.47
CA ILE A 480 28.51 3.67 6.08
C ILE A 480 29.22 5.01 5.95
N THR A 481 30.10 5.13 4.95
CA THR A 481 30.73 6.41 4.57
C THR A 481 30.16 6.90 3.24
N LEU A 482 29.74 8.17 3.23
CA LEU A 482 29.26 8.91 2.07
C LEU A 482 30.23 10.05 1.76
N GLU A 483 30.84 10.02 0.58
CA GLU A 483 31.59 11.16 0.03
C GLU A 483 30.67 12.36 -0.21
N ALA A 484 31.25 13.54 -0.44
CA ALA A 484 30.49 14.73 -0.81
C ALA A 484 29.65 14.49 -2.07
N GLU A 485 28.38 14.88 -2.06
CA GLU A 485 27.37 14.65 -3.12
C GLU A 485 27.06 13.18 -3.45
N GLN A 486 27.63 12.21 -2.71
CA GLN A 486 27.34 10.80 -2.90
C GLN A 486 25.97 10.44 -2.35
N SER A 487 25.27 9.53 -3.03
CA SER A 487 24.03 8.93 -2.57
C SER A 487 24.19 7.45 -2.29
N ALA A 488 23.59 6.98 -1.20
CA ALA A 488 23.38 5.56 -0.92
C ALA A 488 21.90 5.22 -0.99
N THR A 489 21.61 3.98 -1.38
CA THR A 489 20.26 3.40 -1.32
C THR A 489 20.28 2.25 -0.32
N VAL A 490 19.42 2.33 0.67
CA VAL A 490 19.20 1.32 1.70
C VAL A 490 17.84 0.68 1.44
N ASN A 491 17.82 -0.60 1.11
CA ASN A 491 16.58 -1.37 0.97
C ASN A 491 16.35 -2.17 2.26
N ILE A 492 15.17 -2.00 2.86
CA ILE A 492 14.72 -2.74 4.03
C ILE A 492 13.50 -3.55 3.59
N ALA A 493 13.60 -4.87 3.62
CA ALA A 493 12.52 -5.77 3.26
C ALA A 493 12.05 -6.53 4.50
N SER A 494 10.76 -6.41 4.83
CA SER A 494 10.12 -7.22 5.86
C SER A 494 9.07 -8.09 5.20
N GLY A 495 9.12 -9.40 5.42
CA GLY A 495 8.27 -10.35 4.72
C GLY A 495 7.90 -11.54 5.57
N ILE A 496 6.93 -12.33 5.12
CA ILE A 496 6.49 -13.52 5.84
C ILE A 496 6.22 -14.67 4.88
N GLY A 497 6.56 -15.89 5.32
CA GLY A 497 6.28 -17.12 4.62
C GLY A 497 5.67 -18.15 5.57
N GLU A 498 4.91 -19.10 5.01
CA GLU A 498 4.30 -20.18 5.79
C GLU A 498 5.33 -21.13 6.40
N THR A 499 6.53 -21.19 5.82
CA THR A 499 7.63 -22.04 6.27
C THR A 499 8.95 -21.28 6.30
N ARG A 500 9.92 -21.77 7.08
CA ARG A 500 11.28 -21.25 7.11
C ARG A 500 11.92 -21.20 5.71
N ALA A 501 11.68 -22.22 4.90
CA ALA A 501 12.24 -22.30 3.55
C ALA A 501 11.70 -21.18 2.64
N MET A 502 10.41 -20.87 2.75
CA MET A 502 9.80 -19.74 2.02
C MET A 502 10.37 -18.41 2.48
N ALA A 503 10.49 -18.17 3.79
CA ALA A 503 11.07 -16.95 4.33
C ALA A 503 12.53 -16.75 3.84
N LEU A 504 13.34 -17.81 3.83
CA LEU A 504 14.71 -17.77 3.31
C LEU A 504 14.79 -17.55 1.80
N SER A 505 13.83 -18.07 1.04
CA SER A 505 13.70 -17.79 -0.40
C SER A 505 13.39 -16.31 -0.66
N LEU A 506 12.55 -15.69 0.17
CA LEU A 506 12.29 -14.24 0.08
C LEU A 506 13.57 -13.44 0.39
N VAL A 507 14.34 -13.84 1.40
CA VAL A 507 15.65 -13.22 1.71
C VAL A 507 16.58 -13.30 0.50
N GLU A 508 16.72 -14.47 -0.13
CA GLU A 508 17.56 -14.63 -1.34
C GLU A 508 17.07 -13.78 -2.51
N LYS A 509 15.76 -13.73 -2.73
CA LYS A 509 15.13 -12.96 -3.81
C LYS A 509 15.41 -11.45 -3.66
N TYR A 510 15.23 -10.91 -2.47
CA TYR A 510 15.29 -9.46 -2.24
C TYR A 510 16.69 -8.93 -1.91
N GLN A 511 17.71 -9.78 -1.87
CA GLN A 511 19.11 -9.34 -1.92
C GLN A 511 19.50 -8.73 -3.28
N ASP A 512 18.82 -9.13 -4.36
CA ASP A 512 19.02 -8.53 -5.68
C ASP A 512 18.24 -7.21 -5.79
N TRP A 513 18.96 -6.11 -5.89
CA TRP A 513 18.39 -4.76 -6.00
C TRP A 513 17.42 -4.60 -7.17
N ARG A 514 17.60 -5.33 -8.28
CA ARG A 514 16.69 -5.27 -9.44
C ARG A 514 15.32 -5.86 -9.12
N LEU A 515 15.28 -6.88 -8.27
CA LEU A 515 14.02 -7.48 -7.82
C LEU A 515 13.34 -6.59 -6.77
N ALA A 516 14.12 -5.85 -5.97
CA ALA A 516 13.58 -4.82 -5.10
C ALA A 516 12.95 -3.65 -5.89
N ASP A 517 13.56 -3.20 -6.99
CA ASP A 517 12.98 -2.16 -7.88
C ASP A 517 11.60 -2.57 -8.43
N ARG A 518 11.49 -3.84 -8.82
CA ARG A 518 10.27 -4.39 -9.41
C ARG A 518 9.05 -4.29 -8.49
N VAL A 519 9.23 -4.24 -7.16
CA VAL A 519 8.14 -4.04 -6.21
C VAL A 519 7.41 -2.73 -6.48
N PHE A 520 8.15 -1.64 -6.63
CA PHE A 520 7.58 -0.31 -6.85
C PHE A 520 6.92 -0.18 -8.24
N GLU A 521 7.52 -0.79 -9.26
CA GLU A 521 6.95 -0.81 -10.62
C GLU A 521 5.62 -1.57 -10.68
N LEU A 522 5.56 -2.77 -10.08
CA LEU A 522 4.37 -3.62 -10.13
C LEU A 522 3.26 -3.13 -9.20
N ALA A 523 3.60 -2.54 -8.06
CA ALA A 523 2.61 -2.06 -7.09
C ALA A 523 1.63 -1.07 -7.73
N TRP A 524 2.12 -0.18 -8.60
CA TRP A 524 1.29 0.76 -9.34
C TRP A 524 0.25 0.06 -10.21
N THR A 525 0.70 -0.84 -11.09
CA THR A 525 -0.18 -1.53 -12.03
C THR A 525 -1.18 -2.43 -11.30
N HIS A 526 -0.76 -3.07 -10.21
CA HIS A 526 -1.65 -3.88 -9.37
C HIS A 526 -2.76 -3.05 -8.71
N CYS A 527 -2.43 -1.87 -8.16
CA CYS A 527 -3.43 -1.00 -7.54
C CYS A 527 -4.47 -0.51 -8.56
N GLN A 528 -4.04 -0.15 -9.77
CA GLN A 528 -4.97 0.25 -10.84
C GLN A 528 -5.93 -0.90 -11.21
N ALA A 529 -5.43 -2.14 -11.28
CA ALA A 529 -6.27 -3.31 -11.51
C ALA A 529 -7.31 -3.53 -10.39
N ILE A 530 -6.93 -3.32 -9.12
CA ILE A 530 -7.84 -3.43 -7.98
C ILE A 530 -8.94 -2.36 -8.04
N LEU A 531 -8.59 -1.10 -8.33
CA LEU A 531 -9.57 -0.02 -8.43
C LEU A 531 -10.61 -0.26 -9.52
N GLN A 532 -10.17 -0.81 -10.66
CA GLN A 532 -11.08 -1.24 -11.73
C GLN A 532 -12.06 -2.32 -11.27
N GLN A 533 -11.63 -3.27 -10.42
CA GLN A 533 -12.52 -4.33 -9.92
C GLN A 533 -13.66 -3.81 -9.04
N ILE A 534 -13.41 -2.75 -8.26
CA ILE A 534 -14.43 -2.11 -7.42
C ILE A 534 -15.13 -0.93 -8.10
N ASN A 535 -14.83 -0.68 -9.38
CA ASN A 535 -15.30 0.48 -10.14
C ASN A 535 -15.05 1.81 -9.41
N ALA A 536 -13.85 1.98 -8.86
CA ALA A 536 -13.42 3.21 -8.20
C ALA A 536 -12.31 3.91 -9.00
N THR A 537 -12.25 5.23 -8.87
CA THR A 537 -11.18 6.09 -9.37
C THR A 537 -10.09 6.28 -8.31
N GLU A 538 -8.91 6.75 -8.72
CA GLU A 538 -7.83 7.08 -7.77
C GLU A 538 -8.27 8.19 -6.78
N ALA A 539 -9.04 9.17 -7.25
CA ALA A 539 -9.61 10.23 -6.42
C ALA A 539 -10.55 9.69 -5.33
N GLU A 540 -11.47 8.78 -5.69
CA GLU A 540 -12.33 8.10 -4.71
C GLU A 540 -11.51 7.29 -3.71
N ALA A 541 -10.46 6.61 -4.16
CA ALA A 541 -9.59 5.83 -3.30
C ALA A 541 -8.86 6.69 -2.25
N GLN A 542 -8.40 7.91 -2.63
CA GLN A 542 -7.84 8.87 -1.68
C GLN A 542 -8.86 9.31 -0.62
N LEU A 543 -10.13 9.50 -0.99
CA LEU A 543 -11.20 9.80 -0.04
C LEU A 543 -11.48 8.61 0.90
N TYR A 544 -11.52 7.40 0.36
CA TYR A 544 -11.70 6.17 1.15
C TYR A 544 -10.55 5.98 2.15
N GLY A 545 -9.32 6.30 1.75
CA GLY A 545 -8.15 6.31 2.62
C GLY A 545 -8.20 7.38 3.71
N SER A 546 -8.73 8.58 3.41
CA SER A 546 -8.95 9.61 4.44
C SER A 546 -9.98 9.19 5.48
N LEU A 547 -11.10 8.58 5.05
CA LEU A 547 -12.09 8.02 5.97
C LEU A 547 -11.50 6.85 6.77
N ALA A 548 -10.67 5.99 6.17
CA ALA A 548 -9.97 4.92 6.87
C ALA A 548 -9.11 5.44 8.04
N GLY A 549 -8.43 6.58 7.87
CA GLY A 549 -7.69 7.23 8.96
C GLY A 549 -8.57 7.58 10.15
N LYS A 550 -9.79 8.07 9.91
CA LYS A 550 -10.78 8.41 10.95
C LYS A 550 -11.46 7.18 11.57
N ILE A 551 -11.38 6.02 10.91
CA ILE A 551 -11.84 4.73 11.44
C ILE A 551 -10.77 4.14 12.36
N ILE A 552 -9.50 4.19 11.94
CA ILE A 552 -8.34 3.64 12.65
C ILE A 552 -8.00 4.48 13.88
N PHE A 553 -7.97 5.80 13.73
CA PHE A 553 -7.75 6.74 14.83
C PHE A 553 -9.07 7.43 15.19
N ALA A 554 -9.49 7.30 16.44
CA ALA A 554 -10.69 7.95 16.95
C ALA A 554 -10.72 9.45 16.59
N ASN A 555 -11.75 9.85 15.84
CA ASN A 555 -11.94 11.24 15.42
C ASN A 555 -13.31 11.76 15.90
N SER A 556 -13.30 12.75 16.79
CA SER A 556 -14.54 13.30 17.35
C SER A 556 -15.43 14.01 16.32
N ALA A 557 -14.89 14.45 15.18
CA ALA A 557 -15.65 15.17 14.15
C ALA A 557 -16.73 14.33 13.47
N LEU A 558 -16.53 13.01 13.41
CA LEU A 558 -17.47 12.07 12.78
C LEU A 558 -18.23 11.21 13.80
N ARG A 559 -18.08 11.46 15.09
CA ARG A 559 -18.87 10.75 16.12
C ARG A 559 -20.20 11.46 16.38
N ALA A 560 -21.06 10.82 17.16
CA ALA A 560 -22.27 11.45 17.67
C ALA A 560 -21.96 12.67 18.56
N ASP A 561 -22.93 13.56 18.65
CA ASP A 561 -22.85 14.74 19.51
C ASP A 561 -22.62 14.33 20.99
N PRO A 562 -21.81 15.08 21.76
CA PRO A 562 -21.56 14.79 23.18
C PRO A 562 -22.82 14.59 24.01
N SER A 563 -23.92 15.28 23.69
CA SER A 563 -25.20 15.10 24.38
C SER A 563 -25.82 13.72 24.19
N ILE A 564 -25.59 13.07 23.04
CA ILE A 564 -26.03 11.69 22.76
C ILE A 564 -25.08 10.71 23.44
N LEU A 565 -23.76 10.97 23.38
CA LEU A 565 -22.74 10.13 24.04
C LEU A 565 -23.03 9.95 25.54
N LEU A 566 -23.41 11.04 26.24
CA LEU A 566 -23.72 11.03 27.66
C LEU A 566 -25.01 10.26 28.02
N GLN A 567 -25.90 10.02 27.06
CA GLN A 567 -27.15 9.30 27.30
C GLN A 567 -26.99 7.78 27.21
N ASN A 568 -25.86 7.28 26.72
CA ASN A 568 -25.67 5.84 26.57
C ASN A 568 -25.48 5.16 27.94
N LEU A 569 -26.36 4.20 28.25
CA LEU A 569 -26.30 3.33 29.42
C LEU A 569 -26.12 1.85 29.04
N ARG A 570 -25.94 1.55 27.76
CA ARG A 570 -25.80 0.19 27.22
C ARG A 570 -24.34 -0.11 26.87
N GLY A 571 -23.97 -1.38 27.05
CA GLY A 571 -22.67 -1.91 26.63
C GLY A 571 -22.73 -2.60 25.26
N GLN A 572 -21.59 -3.13 24.82
CA GLN A 572 -21.42 -3.83 23.53
C GLN A 572 -22.48 -4.92 23.29
N SER A 573 -22.88 -5.66 24.32
CA SER A 573 -23.88 -6.74 24.20
C SER A 573 -25.25 -6.28 23.70
N GLY A 574 -25.58 -4.99 23.79
CA GLY A 574 -26.81 -4.43 23.20
C GLY A 574 -26.83 -4.50 21.66
N LEU A 575 -25.67 -4.62 21.01
CA LEU A 575 -25.56 -4.73 19.55
C LEU A 575 -25.92 -6.13 19.02
N TRP A 576 -25.80 -7.17 19.87
CA TRP A 576 -25.95 -8.56 19.45
C TRP A 576 -27.37 -8.90 18.98
N GLY A 577 -28.38 -8.20 19.51
CA GLY A 577 -29.77 -8.33 19.03
C GLY A 577 -29.96 -7.91 17.57
N TYR A 578 -28.99 -7.17 17.02
CA TYR A 578 -28.94 -6.72 15.63
C TYR A 578 -27.87 -7.47 14.82
N SER A 579 -27.35 -8.59 15.33
CA SER A 579 -26.28 -9.40 14.71
C SER A 579 -24.93 -8.67 14.53
N ILE A 580 -24.73 -7.54 15.21
CA ILE A 580 -23.48 -6.77 15.18
C ILE A 580 -22.66 -7.15 16.42
N SER A 581 -21.41 -7.59 16.27
CA SER A 581 -20.61 -8.03 17.43
C SER A 581 -20.09 -6.84 18.25
N GLY A 582 -19.67 -5.77 17.57
CA GLY A 582 -19.01 -4.60 18.17
C GLY A 582 -17.50 -4.75 18.40
N ASP A 583 -16.90 -5.85 17.96
CA ASP A 583 -15.44 -6.07 18.11
C ASP A 583 -14.62 -5.32 17.06
N LEU A 584 -15.24 -5.02 15.91
CA LEU A 584 -14.63 -4.26 14.82
C LEU A 584 -15.12 -2.80 14.85
N PRO A 585 -14.33 -1.86 14.30
CA PRO A 585 -14.78 -0.49 14.08
C PRO A 585 -16.10 -0.45 13.29
N ILE A 586 -17.08 0.30 13.77
CA ILE A 586 -18.37 0.48 13.09
C ILE A 586 -18.38 1.81 12.35
N VAL A 587 -18.82 1.80 11.10
CA VAL A 587 -19.19 2.98 10.31
C VAL A 587 -20.71 2.96 10.14
N LEU A 588 -21.37 4.03 10.55
CA LEU A 588 -22.82 4.17 10.45
C LEU A 588 -23.17 5.11 9.30
N LEU A 589 -24.07 4.67 8.41
CA LEU A 589 -24.73 5.50 7.42
C LEU A 589 -26.21 5.64 7.80
N GLN A 590 -26.68 6.86 8.00
CA GLN A 590 -28.10 7.18 8.11
C GLN A 590 -28.61 7.64 6.74
N ILE A 591 -29.69 7.02 6.26
CA ILE A 591 -30.32 7.38 4.99
C ILE A 591 -31.84 7.32 5.11
N GLY A 592 -32.51 8.39 4.72
CA GLY A 592 -33.97 8.49 4.66
C GLY A 592 -34.51 8.93 3.30
N ASP A 593 -33.70 9.62 2.48
CA ASP A 593 -34.10 10.11 1.15
C ASP A 593 -33.50 9.25 0.02
N PRO A 594 -34.34 8.55 -0.78
CA PRO A 594 -33.90 7.81 -1.96
C PRO A 594 -33.13 8.63 -3.00
N ALA A 595 -33.28 9.96 -3.03
CA ALA A 595 -32.52 10.83 -3.92
C ALA A 595 -31.00 10.79 -3.65
N ASN A 596 -30.61 10.46 -2.41
CA ASN A 596 -29.22 10.45 -1.95
C ASN A 596 -28.61 9.03 -1.94
N ILE A 597 -29.20 8.08 -2.67
CA ILE A 597 -28.73 6.69 -2.74
C ILE A 597 -27.27 6.54 -3.22
N ASP A 598 -26.72 7.54 -3.92
CA ASP A 598 -25.31 7.51 -4.34
C ASP A 598 -24.34 7.47 -3.14
N LEU A 599 -24.72 8.02 -1.98
CA LEU A 599 -23.92 7.93 -0.75
C LEU A 599 -23.78 6.48 -0.27
N VAL A 600 -24.84 5.66 -0.43
CA VAL A 600 -24.78 4.21 -0.16
C VAL A 600 -23.80 3.55 -1.11
N ARG A 601 -23.86 3.86 -2.41
CA ARG A 601 -22.95 3.30 -3.41
C ARG A 601 -21.49 3.64 -3.08
N GLN A 602 -21.20 4.87 -2.71
CA GLN A 602 -19.86 5.32 -2.32
C GLN A 602 -19.36 4.59 -1.08
N LEU A 603 -20.19 4.41 -0.05
CA LEU A 603 -19.80 3.70 1.17
C LEU A 603 -19.65 2.19 0.99
N VAL A 604 -20.46 1.56 0.14
CA VAL A 604 -20.26 0.14 -0.23
C VAL A 604 -18.93 -0.04 -0.97
N ARG A 605 -18.55 0.89 -1.86
CA ARG A 605 -17.23 0.89 -2.52
C ARG A 605 -16.09 1.16 -1.54
N ALA A 606 -16.28 2.11 -0.61
CA ALA A 606 -15.30 2.41 0.43
C ALA A 606 -15.04 1.20 1.33
N HIS A 607 -16.11 0.50 1.74
CA HIS A 607 -16.02 -0.73 2.53
C HIS A 607 -15.26 -1.84 1.78
N ALA A 608 -15.57 -2.06 0.50
CA ALA A 608 -14.81 -2.98 -0.35
C ALA A 608 -13.33 -2.60 -0.45
N TYR A 609 -13.02 -1.31 -0.60
CA TYR A 609 -11.65 -0.80 -0.60
C TYR A 609 -10.92 -1.10 0.73
N TRP A 610 -11.52 -0.80 1.88
CA TRP A 610 -10.93 -1.08 3.19
C TRP A 610 -10.61 -2.56 3.36
N ARG A 611 -11.55 -3.43 2.97
CA ARG A 611 -11.38 -4.88 3.05
C ARG A 611 -10.21 -5.37 2.18
N LEU A 612 -10.10 -4.88 0.95
CA LEU A 612 -8.97 -5.18 0.06
C LEU A 612 -7.64 -4.67 0.61
N LYS A 613 -7.67 -3.58 1.37
CA LYS A 613 -6.51 -2.99 2.05
C LYS A 613 -6.26 -3.54 3.47
N GLY A 614 -7.02 -4.55 3.91
CA GLY A 614 -6.82 -5.23 5.19
C GLY A 614 -7.42 -4.53 6.42
N LEU A 615 -8.24 -3.50 6.21
CA LEU A 615 -9.01 -2.84 7.26
C LEU A 615 -10.40 -3.49 7.33
N ALA A 616 -10.64 -4.27 8.38
CA ALA A 616 -11.95 -4.83 8.68
C ALA A 616 -12.76 -3.82 9.49
N ALA A 617 -13.94 -3.45 8.99
CA ALA A 617 -14.89 -2.56 9.66
C ALA A 617 -16.32 -3.07 9.37
N ASP A 618 -17.25 -2.83 10.27
CA ASP A 618 -18.68 -3.10 10.04
C ASP A 618 -19.33 -1.85 9.44
N LEU A 619 -19.97 -1.98 8.27
CA LEU A 619 -20.78 -0.92 7.69
C LEU A 619 -22.26 -1.13 8.06
N VAL A 620 -22.77 -0.29 8.94
CA VAL A 620 -24.18 -0.32 9.35
C VAL A 620 -24.94 0.73 8.55
N ILE A 621 -25.91 0.30 7.74
CA ILE A 621 -26.82 1.17 6.99
C ILE A 621 -28.14 1.22 7.74
N TRP A 622 -28.41 2.38 8.34
CA TRP A 622 -29.64 2.69 9.03
C TRP A 622 -30.62 3.35 8.06
N ASN A 623 -31.63 2.58 7.67
CA ASN A 623 -32.72 3.03 6.80
C ASN A 623 -33.82 3.70 7.65
N GLU A 624 -33.98 5.01 7.48
CA GLU A 624 -34.97 5.88 8.13
C GLU A 624 -36.20 6.16 7.26
N ASP A 625 -36.41 5.41 6.16
CA ASP A 625 -37.62 5.55 5.33
C ASP A 625 -38.89 5.23 6.14
N HIS A 626 -39.71 6.26 6.38
CA HIS A 626 -40.98 6.18 7.12
C HIS A 626 -42.18 5.86 6.20
N THR A 627 -41.98 5.67 4.89
CA THR A 627 -43.09 5.41 3.95
C THR A 627 -43.43 3.92 3.84
N GLY A 628 -44.18 3.43 4.82
CA GLY A 628 -44.56 2.01 5.02
C GLY A 628 -45.33 1.27 3.90
N TYR A 629 -45.36 1.75 2.65
CA TYR A 629 -45.99 1.06 1.51
C TYR A 629 -45.07 0.77 0.32
N ARG A 630 -43.82 1.25 0.31
CA ARG A 630 -42.83 0.90 -0.71
C ARG A 630 -41.48 0.64 -0.03
N GLN A 631 -41.11 -0.63 0.14
CA GLN A 631 -39.73 -1.05 0.52
C GLN A 631 -38.68 -0.70 -0.57
N GLN A 632 -38.94 0.31 -1.40
CA GLN A 632 -38.17 0.66 -2.58
C GLN A 632 -36.76 1.10 -2.22
N LEU A 633 -36.58 1.87 -1.13
CA LEU A 633 -35.25 2.26 -0.68
C LEU A 633 -34.45 1.05 -0.19
N ASN A 634 -35.08 0.16 0.58
CA ASN A 634 -34.43 -1.06 1.05
C ASN A 634 -34.02 -1.97 -0.11
N ASP A 635 -34.92 -2.19 -1.08
CA ASP A 635 -34.64 -2.99 -2.28
C ASP A 635 -33.51 -2.39 -3.12
N GLN A 636 -33.44 -1.06 -3.23
CA GLN A 636 -32.34 -0.36 -3.91
C GLN A 636 -31.00 -0.55 -3.19
N ILE A 637 -30.98 -0.41 -1.85
CA ILE A 637 -29.79 -0.64 -1.03
C ILE A 637 -29.31 -2.09 -1.21
N MET A 638 -30.22 -3.06 -1.08
CA MET A 638 -29.91 -4.48 -1.25
C MET A 638 -29.43 -4.79 -2.67
N GLY A 639 -30.01 -4.15 -3.70
CA GLY A 639 -29.57 -4.26 -5.08
C GLY A 639 -28.15 -3.73 -5.32
N LEU A 640 -27.79 -2.62 -4.69
CA LEU A 640 -26.42 -2.07 -4.73
C LEU A 640 -25.41 -3.00 -4.06
N ILE A 641 -25.77 -3.57 -2.90
CA ILE A 641 -24.90 -4.53 -2.20
C ILE A 641 -24.74 -5.81 -3.03
N ALA A 642 -25.82 -6.34 -3.60
CA ALA A 642 -25.79 -7.55 -4.42
C ALA A 642 -25.00 -7.38 -5.73
N ALA A 643 -24.97 -6.17 -6.30
CA ALA A 643 -24.15 -5.84 -7.48
C ALA A 643 -22.67 -5.60 -7.13
N GLY A 644 -22.34 -5.39 -5.85
CA GLY A 644 -20.98 -5.18 -5.38
C GLY A 644 -20.18 -6.48 -5.24
N VAL A 645 -18.85 -6.33 -5.12
CA VAL A 645 -17.92 -7.46 -4.89
C VAL A 645 -18.18 -8.18 -3.56
N GLU A 646 -18.94 -7.54 -2.66
CA GLU A 646 -19.17 -7.96 -1.27
C GLU A 646 -20.53 -8.59 -0.99
N ALA A 647 -21.27 -9.01 -2.02
CA ALA A 647 -22.60 -9.63 -1.86
C ALA A 647 -22.66 -10.82 -0.87
N HIS A 648 -21.52 -11.44 -0.54
CA HIS A 648 -21.41 -12.59 0.37
C HIS A 648 -21.12 -12.24 1.83
N VAL A 649 -20.96 -10.95 2.18
CA VAL A 649 -20.54 -10.48 3.52
C VAL A 649 -21.67 -9.77 4.28
N ILE A 650 -22.92 -9.92 3.85
CA ILE A 650 -24.09 -9.38 4.57
C ILE A 650 -24.24 -10.10 5.91
N ASP A 651 -24.49 -9.33 6.97
CA ASP A 651 -24.72 -9.82 8.34
C ASP A 651 -23.60 -10.75 8.88
N ARG A 652 -22.35 -10.47 8.51
CA ARG A 652 -21.16 -11.14 9.00
C ARG A 652 -20.19 -10.12 9.60
N PRO A 653 -19.35 -10.50 10.58
CA PRO A 653 -18.31 -9.62 11.09
C PRO A 653 -17.39 -9.08 9.97
N GLY A 654 -17.16 -7.78 9.98
CA GLY A 654 -16.44 -7.02 8.94
C GLY A 654 -17.26 -6.87 7.67
N GLY A 655 -18.58 -6.76 7.82
CA GLY A 655 -19.56 -6.84 6.74
C GLY A 655 -20.58 -5.71 6.75
N ILE A 656 -21.62 -5.87 5.92
CA ILE A 656 -22.66 -4.85 5.75
C ILE A 656 -23.94 -5.28 6.47
N PHE A 657 -24.47 -4.39 7.30
CA PHE A 657 -25.66 -4.61 8.12
C PHE A 657 -26.72 -3.56 7.79
N VAL A 658 -27.82 -3.96 7.15
CA VAL A 658 -28.93 -3.04 6.83
C VAL A 658 -30.01 -3.18 7.89
N ARG A 659 -30.35 -2.10 8.60
CA ARG A 659 -31.36 -2.11 9.67
C ARG A 659 -32.40 -1.02 9.44
N SER A 660 -33.68 -1.37 9.63
CA SER A 660 -34.78 -0.41 9.58
C SER A 660 -34.92 0.31 10.92
N ALA A 661 -35.08 1.63 10.88
CA ALA A 661 -35.26 2.46 12.06
C ALA A 661 -36.46 2.04 12.93
N GLU A 662 -37.53 1.55 12.32
CA GLU A 662 -38.78 1.21 13.02
C GLU A 662 -38.61 0.07 14.04
N HIS A 663 -37.62 -0.80 13.82
CA HIS A 663 -37.38 -1.97 14.67
C HIS A 663 -36.32 -1.75 15.76
N ILE A 664 -35.81 -0.53 15.90
CA ILE A 664 -34.74 -0.19 16.86
C ILE A 664 -35.34 0.62 18.03
N SER A 665 -35.21 0.08 19.24
CA SER A 665 -35.65 0.75 20.46
C SER A 665 -34.90 2.07 20.69
N ASN A 666 -35.47 3.03 21.41
CA ASN A 666 -34.81 4.32 21.64
C ASN A 666 -33.45 4.18 22.36
N GLU A 667 -33.34 3.25 23.31
CA GLU A 667 -32.07 2.99 24.00
C GLU A 667 -31.02 2.40 23.05
N ASP A 668 -31.43 1.49 22.16
CA ASP A 668 -30.53 0.91 21.17
C ASP A 668 -30.16 1.89 20.05
N ARG A 669 -31.03 2.86 19.73
CA ARG A 669 -30.71 3.97 18.82
C ARG A 669 -29.55 4.80 19.37
N ILE A 670 -29.62 5.15 20.66
CA ILE A 670 -28.52 5.85 21.34
C ILE A 670 -27.26 4.99 21.27
N LEU A 671 -27.33 3.70 21.61
CA LEU A 671 -26.18 2.80 21.50
C LEU A 671 -25.58 2.80 20.08
N LEU A 672 -26.39 2.59 19.05
CA LEU A 672 -25.98 2.54 17.65
C LEU A 672 -25.42 3.87 17.12
N GLN A 673 -25.75 5.01 17.73
CA GLN A 673 -25.13 6.30 17.43
C GLN A 673 -23.86 6.55 18.24
N THR A 674 -23.74 5.98 19.44
CA THR A 674 -22.59 6.23 20.30
C THR A 674 -21.39 5.34 20.01
N VAL A 675 -21.59 4.09 19.57
CA VAL A 675 -20.50 3.14 19.28
C VAL A 675 -19.69 3.39 17.99
N PRO A 676 -20.25 3.92 16.87
CA PRO A 676 -19.52 4.06 15.63
C PRO A 676 -18.30 4.98 15.74
N ARG A 677 -17.27 4.65 14.95
CA ARG A 677 -16.09 5.49 14.74
C ARG A 677 -16.39 6.66 13.80
N ALA A 678 -17.31 6.45 12.85
CA ALA A 678 -17.78 7.47 11.92
C ALA A 678 -19.27 7.33 11.65
N ILE A 679 -19.97 8.47 11.60
CA ILE A 679 -21.40 8.58 11.27
C ILE A 679 -21.53 9.52 10.07
N LEU A 680 -22.05 8.99 8.97
CA LEU A 680 -22.41 9.74 7.79
C LEU A 680 -23.94 9.76 7.65
N SER A 681 -24.46 10.85 7.10
CA SER A 681 -25.90 11.04 6.97
C SER A 681 -26.22 11.75 5.66
N ASP A 682 -27.33 11.38 5.03
CA ASP A 682 -27.78 11.99 3.76
C ASP A 682 -28.22 13.46 3.90
N ASP A 683 -28.51 13.92 5.12
CA ASP A 683 -28.82 15.31 5.45
C ASP A 683 -27.59 16.22 5.67
N ARG A 684 -26.37 15.65 5.68
CA ARG A 684 -25.10 16.37 5.96
C ARG A 684 -24.30 16.74 4.71
N GLY A 685 -24.92 16.72 3.54
CA GLY A 685 -24.28 17.06 2.27
C GLY A 685 -23.53 15.88 1.66
N THR A 686 -22.65 16.17 0.69
CA THR A 686 -21.95 15.14 -0.07
C THR A 686 -20.92 14.38 0.76
N PHE A 687 -20.51 13.20 0.29
CA PHE A 687 -19.48 12.39 0.95
C PHE A 687 -18.16 13.15 1.16
N VAL A 688 -17.72 13.92 0.16
CA VAL A 688 -16.49 14.73 0.22
C VAL A 688 -16.60 15.80 1.30
N GLU A 689 -17.74 16.52 1.34
CA GLU A 689 -17.98 17.55 2.34
C GLU A 689 -17.97 16.96 3.75
N GLN A 690 -18.58 15.79 3.96
CA GLN A 690 -18.63 15.13 5.26
C GLN A 690 -17.26 14.65 5.74
N ILE A 691 -16.42 14.06 4.87
CA ILE A 691 -15.05 13.64 5.22
C ILE A 691 -14.15 14.85 5.50
N GLY A 692 -14.32 15.92 4.72
CA GLY A 692 -13.57 17.17 4.85
C GLY A 692 -13.94 18.00 6.08
N ARG A 693 -15.02 17.66 6.80
CA ARG A 693 -15.38 18.35 8.05
C ARG A 693 -14.27 18.15 9.07
N SER A 694 -13.68 19.27 9.47
CA SER A 694 -12.83 19.34 10.65
C SER A 694 -13.70 19.35 11.89
N ALA A 695 -13.19 18.80 13.00
CA ALA A 695 -13.81 19.01 14.30
C ALA A 695 -13.97 20.52 14.55
N PRO A 696 -14.98 20.95 15.33
CA PRO A 696 -15.06 22.34 15.76
C PRO A 696 -13.69 22.75 16.33
N PRO A 697 -13.12 23.90 15.94
CA PRO A 697 -11.83 24.31 16.45
C PRO A 697 -11.94 24.41 17.97
N GLN A 698 -11.28 23.49 18.68
CA GLN A 698 -10.97 23.74 20.08
C GLN A 698 -10.17 25.03 20.11
N THR A 699 -10.56 25.98 20.96
CA THR A 699 -9.84 27.26 21.08
C THR A 699 -8.37 26.93 21.32
N PRO A 700 -7.46 27.23 20.37
CA PRO A 700 -6.08 26.82 20.51
C PRO A 700 -5.55 27.48 21.77
N THR A 701 -5.08 26.67 22.73
CA THR A 701 -4.36 27.25 23.86
C THR A 701 -3.10 27.87 23.26
N PRO A 702 -2.88 29.19 23.42
CA PRO A 702 -1.72 29.83 22.81
C PRO A 702 -0.45 29.16 23.31
N ARG A 703 0.50 28.90 22.40
CA ARG A 703 1.82 28.36 22.78
C ARG A 703 2.47 29.32 23.77
N LEU A 704 2.98 28.79 24.88
CA LEU A 704 3.70 29.58 25.86
C LEU A 704 4.92 30.22 25.19
N GLN A 705 5.06 31.54 25.34
CA GLN A 705 6.28 32.26 24.97
C GLN A 705 7.11 32.46 26.23
N PRO A 706 8.27 31.80 26.36
CA PRO A 706 9.16 32.00 27.50
C PRO A 706 9.56 33.48 27.61
N THR A 707 9.33 34.05 28.79
CA THR A 707 9.78 35.39 29.17
C THR A 707 11.15 35.38 29.84
N ARG A 708 11.58 34.20 30.35
CA ARG A 708 12.88 33.97 30.98
C ARG A 708 13.60 32.82 30.29
N ARG A 709 14.93 32.92 30.16
CA ARG A 709 15.75 31.79 29.70
C ARG A 709 15.96 30.83 30.87
N HIS A 710 15.70 29.55 30.65
CA HIS A 710 16.10 28.50 31.59
C HIS A 710 17.59 28.22 31.43
N ASP A 711 18.38 28.49 32.47
CA ASP A 711 19.76 28.03 32.55
C ASP A 711 19.75 26.63 33.17
N ALA A 712 20.29 25.63 32.45
CA ALA A 712 20.37 24.28 32.98
C ALA A 712 21.18 24.28 34.29
N GLU A 713 20.55 23.90 35.40
CA GLU A 713 21.27 23.72 36.66
C GLU A 713 22.39 22.69 36.47
N ALA A 714 23.57 23.00 37.00
CA ALA A 714 24.69 22.06 36.99
C ALA A 714 24.23 20.76 37.67
N PRO A 715 24.55 19.58 37.10
CA PRO A 715 24.16 18.30 37.69
C PRO A 715 24.68 18.26 39.13
N VAL A 716 23.76 18.32 40.09
CA VAL A 716 24.10 18.20 41.50
C VAL A 716 24.58 16.76 41.68
N ILE A 717 25.84 16.61 42.09
CA ILE A 717 26.40 15.30 42.46
C ILE A 717 25.44 14.72 43.51
N PRO A 718 24.84 13.54 43.27
CA PRO A 718 23.87 12.96 44.18
C PRO A 718 24.38 12.98 45.61
N ALA A 719 23.57 13.46 46.55
CA ALA A 719 23.79 13.14 47.96
C ALA A 719 23.92 11.61 48.06
N SER A 720 24.99 11.16 48.72
CA SER A 720 25.35 9.73 48.80
C SER A 720 24.14 8.85 49.07
N VAL A 721 24.04 7.73 48.36
CA VAL A 721 23.10 6.65 48.68
C VAL A 721 23.12 6.44 50.19
N ARG A 722 21.94 6.48 50.83
CA ARG A 722 21.77 6.29 52.26
C ARG A 722 22.55 5.06 52.73
N SER A 723 23.60 5.28 53.52
CA SER A 723 24.46 4.22 54.04
C SER A 723 23.87 3.51 55.26
N ASP A 724 22.74 4.01 55.78
CA ASP A 724 21.98 3.47 56.90
C ASP A 724 20.97 2.39 56.50
N LEU A 725 20.87 2.02 55.22
CA LEU A 725 19.95 0.98 54.75
C LEU A 725 20.46 -0.43 55.07
N ILE A 726 19.58 -1.26 55.64
CA ILE A 726 19.83 -2.68 55.89
C ILE A 726 19.56 -3.46 54.59
N PHE A 727 20.39 -4.46 54.29
CA PHE A 727 20.31 -5.29 53.08
C PHE A 727 20.40 -4.47 51.77
N PHE A 728 21.19 -3.39 51.77
CA PHE A 728 21.37 -2.56 50.60
C PHE A 728 21.98 -3.34 49.42
N ASN A 729 21.29 -3.32 48.28
CA ASN A 729 21.65 -4.10 47.09
C ASN A 729 22.28 -3.27 45.95
N GLY A 730 22.65 -2.01 46.21
CA GLY A 730 23.14 -1.07 45.20
C GLY A 730 22.09 -0.10 44.66
N LEU A 731 20.80 -0.44 44.78
CA LEU A 731 19.67 0.39 44.32
C LEU A 731 18.70 0.75 45.45
N GLY A 732 18.53 -0.14 46.43
CA GLY A 732 17.65 0.08 47.57
C GLY A 732 17.90 -0.89 48.72
N GLY A 733 17.20 -0.67 49.82
CA GLY A 733 17.29 -1.47 51.05
C GLY A 733 16.23 -1.06 52.07
N PHE A 734 16.13 -1.81 53.17
CA PHE A 734 15.18 -1.52 54.25
C PHE A 734 15.70 -0.42 55.18
N THR A 735 14.80 0.38 55.74
CA THR A 735 15.12 1.29 56.84
C THR A 735 15.63 0.52 58.07
N PRO A 736 16.38 1.17 58.99
CA PRO A 736 16.87 0.52 60.21
C PRO A 736 15.79 -0.14 61.09
N ASP A 737 14.56 0.38 61.05
CA ASP A 737 13.39 -0.15 61.76
C ASP A 737 12.61 -1.21 60.96
N ALA A 738 13.07 -1.54 59.74
CA ALA A 738 12.49 -2.50 58.80
C ALA A 738 11.02 -2.23 58.40
N ARG A 739 10.56 -0.98 58.50
CA ARG A 739 9.17 -0.60 58.16
C ARG A 739 8.96 -0.19 56.72
N GLU A 740 10.01 0.27 56.05
CA GLU A 740 9.92 0.78 54.69
C GLU A 740 11.06 0.24 53.84
N TYR A 741 10.79 -0.02 52.56
CA TYR A 741 11.82 -0.33 51.57
C TYR A 741 12.07 0.91 50.71
N VAL A 742 13.32 1.38 50.66
CA VAL A 742 13.66 2.63 50.01
C VAL A 742 14.56 2.38 48.81
N ILE A 743 14.13 2.89 47.65
CA ILE A 743 14.81 2.81 46.36
C ILE A 743 15.27 4.21 45.97
N THR A 744 16.50 4.34 45.48
CA THR A 744 17.01 5.60 44.92
C THR A 744 17.37 5.41 43.45
N THR A 745 16.72 6.16 42.57
CA THR A 745 16.96 6.13 41.11
C THR A 745 17.51 7.47 40.64
N ALA A 746 18.38 7.46 39.63
CA ALA A 746 18.98 8.64 39.03
C ALA A 746 19.21 8.41 37.50
N PRO A 747 19.55 9.44 36.72
CA PRO A 747 20.01 9.24 35.34
C PRO A 747 21.16 8.21 35.27
N GLY A 748 21.01 7.18 34.44
CA GLY A 748 21.96 6.06 34.34
C GLY A 748 21.94 5.05 35.49
N HIS A 749 21.16 5.28 36.55
CA HIS A 749 21.05 4.40 37.72
C HIS A 749 19.57 4.09 38.01
N VAL A 750 19.05 3.08 37.32
CA VAL A 750 17.65 2.64 37.39
C VAL A 750 17.55 1.18 37.84
N THR A 751 16.38 0.78 38.30
CA THR A 751 16.07 -0.63 38.62
C THR A 751 16.16 -1.51 37.36
N PRO A 752 16.53 -2.79 37.49
CA PRO A 752 16.64 -3.69 36.32
C PRO A 752 15.29 -4.06 35.71
N ALA A 753 14.21 -3.98 36.48
CA ALA A 753 12.81 -4.19 36.09
C ALA A 753 11.92 -3.27 36.94
N PRO A 754 10.66 -3.01 36.57
CA PRO A 754 9.74 -2.24 37.40
C PRO A 754 9.50 -2.88 38.76
N TRP A 755 9.60 -2.09 39.82
CA TRP A 755 9.24 -2.40 41.21
C TRP A 755 7.95 -1.67 41.55
N VAL A 756 6.88 -2.41 41.78
CA VAL A 756 5.55 -1.83 41.89
C VAL A 756 4.96 -1.95 43.29
N ASN A 757 4.19 -0.94 43.70
CA ASN A 757 3.29 -0.97 44.83
C ASN A 757 1.86 -1.21 44.37
N VAL A 758 1.16 -2.12 45.05
CA VAL A 758 -0.28 -2.35 44.84
C VAL A 758 -1.04 -1.67 45.97
N LEU A 759 -1.80 -0.63 45.63
CA LEU A 759 -2.63 0.12 46.57
C LEU A 759 -4.09 -0.16 46.25
N ALA A 760 -4.78 -0.96 47.07
CA ALA A 760 -6.14 -1.38 46.77
C ALA A 760 -7.03 -1.52 48.00
N ASN A 761 -8.32 -1.31 47.78
CA ASN A 761 -9.44 -1.64 48.67
C ASN A 761 -10.49 -2.46 47.86
N PRO A 762 -11.62 -2.91 48.47
CA PRO A 762 -12.59 -3.75 47.77
C PRO A 762 -13.22 -3.17 46.49
N HIS A 763 -13.19 -1.85 46.30
CA HIS A 763 -13.87 -1.16 45.19
C HIS A 763 -12.93 -0.39 44.28
N PHE A 764 -11.66 -0.22 44.65
CA PHE A 764 -10.75 0.65 43.92
C PHE A 764 -9.30 0.27 44.17
N GLY A 765 -8.46 0.38 43.16
CA GLY A 765 -7.02 0.19 43.34
C GLY A 765 -6.18 0.78 42.23
N THR A 766 -4.89 0.85 42.50
CA THR A 766 -3.86 1.30 41.57
C THR A 766 -2.56 0.53 41.78
N VAL A 767 -1.79 0.37 40.71
CA VAL A 767 -0.43 -0.15 40.75
C VAL A 767 0.49 1.01 40.37
N VAL A 768 1.49 1.32 41.19
CA VAL A 768 2.44 2.41 40.93
C VAL A 768 3.87 1.88 40.93
N SER A 769 4.61 2.09 39.84
CA SER A 769 6.03 1.71 39.75
C SER A 769 6.94 2.70 40.48
N GLU A 770 8.18 2.29 40.73
CA GLU A 770 9.26 3.14 41.22
C GLU A 770 9.58 4.31 40.28
N SER A 771 9.22 4.19 39.00
CA SER A 771 9.32 5.27 38.02
C SER A 771 8.10 6.21 38.03
N GLY A 772 7.14 5.97 38.94
CA GLY A 772 5.91 6.73 39.14
C GLY A 772 4.83 6.46 38.09
N ARG A 773 4.87 5.29 37.47
CA ARG A 773 3.96 4.90 36.39
C ARG A 773 2.81 4.10 36.96
N ALA A 774 1.60 4.51 36.64
CA ALA A 774 0.41 4.00 37.29
C ALA A 774 -0.63 3.44 36.31
N TYR A 775 -1.43 2.49 36.79
CA TYR A 775 -2.73 2.23 36.20
C TYR A 775 -3.74 1.99 37.32
N THR A 776 -4.96 2.45 37.10
CA THR A 776 -6.00 2.53 38.13
C THR A 776 -7.26 1.81 37.64
N TRP A 777 -7.98 1.17 38.56
CA TRP A 777 -9.21 0.42 38.26
C TRP A 777 -10.27 0.60 39.35
N GLY A 778 -11.53 0.36 38.98
CA GLY A 778 -12.65 0.22 39.91
C GLY A 778 -13.12 -1.23 39.95
N GLU A 779 -13.37 -1.78 41.13
CA GLU A 779 -13.85 -3.16 41.41
C GLU A 779 -12.97 -4.32 40.89
N ASN A 780 -12.56 -4.32 39.62
CA ASN A 780 -11.81 -5.38 38.97
C ASN A 780 -10.64 -4.83 38.12
N ALA A 781 -9.41 -5.24 38.46
CA ALA A 781 -8.17 -4.79 37.79
C ALA A 781 -8.01 -5.29 36.34
N HIS A 782 -8.76 -6.31 35.94
CA HIS A 782 -8.77 -6.85 34.59
C HIS A 782 -9.82 -6.18 33.72
N GLU A 783 -11.08 -6.18 34.16
CA GLU A 783 -12.24 -5.78 33.35
C GLU A 783 -12.51 -4.26 33.40
N PHE A 784 -12.28 -3.61 34.55
CA PHE A 784 -12.78 -2.25 34.83
C PHE A 784 -11.63 -1.28 35.11
N ARG A 785 -10.66 -1.27 34.20
CA ARG A 785 -9.55 -0.32 34.19
C ARG A 785 -10.05 1.08 33.83
N LEU A 786 -9.70 2.07 34.65
CA LEU A 786 -9.96 3.49 34.37
C LEU A 786 -8.87 4.09 33.49
N THR A 787 -7.64 3.62 33.66
CA THR A 787 -6.48 4.03 32.87
C THR A 787 -5.78 2.80 32.30
N PRO A 788 -5.19 2.90 31.10
CA PRO A 788 -4.61 1.75 30.41
C PRO A 788 -3.39 1.20 31.16
N TRP A 789 -3.28 -0.12 31.19
CA TRP A 789 -2.08 -0.85 31.63
C TRP A 789 -1.37 -1.43 30.42
N HIS A 790 -0.09 -1.08 30.25
CA HIS A 790 0.67 -1.48 29.06
C HIS A 790 1.49 -2.77 29.23
N ASP A 791 1.76 -3.17 30.48
CA ASP A 791 2.61 -4.32 30.82
C ASP A 791 3.98 -4.29 30.09
N ASP A 792 4.59 -3.10 30.02
CA ASP A 792 5.87 -2.85 29.34
C ASP A 792 7.00 -2.70 30.38
N PRO A 793 7.86 -3.71 30.59
CA PRO A 793 8.95 -3.63 31.55
C PRO A 793 10.14 -2.76 31.10
N VAL A 794 10.23 -2.42 29.82
CA VAL A 794 11.34 -1.66 29.23
C VAL A 794 11.09 -0.18 29.44
N SER A 795 10.04 0.35 28.80
CA SER A 795 9.70 1.78 28.83
C SER A 795 8.86 2.18 30.04
N ASP A 796 8.15 1.23 30.66
CA ASP A 796 7.25 1.47 31.80
C ASP A 796 6.23 2.58 31.45
N ALA A 797 5.52 2.39 30.34
CA ALA A 797 4.51 3.33 29.87
C ALA A 797 3.25 3.28 30.76
N SER A 798 2.55 4.40 30.88
CA SER A 798 1.35 4.57 31.70
C SER A 798 0.38 5.51 31.01
N GLY A 799 -0.93 5.27 31.20
CA GLY A 799 -1.98 6.24 30.82
C GLY A 799 -2.13 7.40 31.79
N GLU A 800 -1.34 7.44 32.87
CA GLU A 800 -1.32 8.50 33.87
C GLU A 800 0.03 9.23 33.82
N ALA A 801 0.00 10.55 33.74
CA ALA A 801 1.19 11.37 33.66
C ALA A 801 0.97 12.71 34.36
N PHE A 802 2.00 13.15 35.09
CA PHE A 802 2.04 14.47 35.70
C PHE A 802 3.19 15.26 35.09
N TYR A 803 2.87 16.45 34.59
CA TYR A 803 3.82 17.44 34.11
C TYR A 803 3.69 18.70 34.95
N LEU A 804 4.83 19.21 35.40
CA LEU A 804 4.97 20.54 35.97
C LEU A 804 5.72 21.39 34.95
N ARG A 805 5.26 22.62 34.75
CA ARG A 805 5.90 23.59 33.86
C ARG A 805 6.04 24.91 34.59
N ASP A 806 7.22 25.50 34.47
CA ASP A 806 7.47 26.88 34.85
C ASP A 806 6.90 27.80 33.75
N GLU A 807 5.91 28.63 34.08
CA GLU A 807 5.23 29.50 33.11
C GLU A 807 6.07 30.70 32.64
N GLU A 808 7.19 31.02 33.30
CA GLU A 808 8.09 32.08 32.84
C GLU A 808 9.09 31.56 31.81
N SER A 809 9.64 30.38 32.03
CA SER A 809 10.71 29.80 31.21
C SER A 809 10.23 28.74 30.23
N GLY A 810 9.05 28.18 30.44
CA GLY A 810 8.53 27.03 29.70
C GLY A 810 9.25 25.71 29.97
N HIS A 811 10.23 25.69 30.88
CA HIS A 811 10.87 24.46 31.33
C HIS A 811 9.83 23.57 32.01
N TYR A 812 9.83 22.28 31.68
CA TYR A 812 8.92 21.30 32.25
C TYR A 812 9.65 20.06 32.73
N TRP A 813 9.08 19.41 33.73
CA TRP A 813 9.55 18.15 34.31
C TRP A 813 8.37 17.38 34.89
N SER A 814 8.60 16.14 35.33
CA SER A 814 7.64 15.36 36.09
C SER A 814 8.04 15.31 37.56
N PRO A 815 7.08 15.38 38.51
CA PRO A 815 7.35 15.11 39.92
C PRO A 815 7.81 13.65 40.18
N MET A 816 7.58 12.76 39.21
CA MET A 816 8.04 11.37 39.21
C MET A 816 9.19 11.16 38.21
N PRO A 817 9.96 10.05 38.28
CA PRO A 817 11.05 9.79 37.34
C PRO A 817 10.66 9.76 35.86
N LEU A 818 9.41 9.41 35.56
CA LEU A 818 8.82 9.46 34.21
C LEU A 818 7.47 10.22 34.29
N PRO A 819 7.00 10.88 33.21
CA PRO A 819 7.51 10.88 31.83
C PRO A 819 8.69 11.79 31.52
N SER A 820 9.02 12.76 32.37
CA SER A 820 10.09 13.72 32.13
C SER A 820 10.96 13.84 33.37
N ARG A 821 12.10 13.15 33.37
CA ARG A 821 12.99 13.05 34.53
C ARG A 821 13.72 14.36 34.78
N GLY A 822 13.80 14.77 36.05
CA GLY A 822 14.68 15.84 36.52
C GLY A 822 16.15 15.41 36.59
N ALA A 823 17.04 16.38 36.83
CA ALA A 823 18.48 16.12 36.93
C ALA A 823 18.91 15.47 38.26
N THR A 824 18.07 15.54 39.29
CA THR A 824 18.36 15.06 40.64
C THR A 824 17.84 13.63 40.87
N PRO A 825 18.41 12.89 41.85
CA PRO A 825 17.91 11.58 42.22
C PRO A 825 16.48 11.61 42.78
N TYR A 826 15.74 10.55 42.53
CA TYR A 826 14.41 10.30 43.06
C TYR A 826 14.48 9.23 44.15
N VAL A 827 13.71 9.40 45.22
CA VAL A 827 13.63 8.45 46.33
C VAL A 827 12.21 7.92 46.43
N THR A 828 12.03 6.64 46.14
CA THR A 828 10.75 5.93 46.27
C THR A 828 10.75 5.15 47.59
N ARG A 829 9.66 5.23 48.35
CA ARG A 829 9.47 4.52 49.62
C ARG A 829 8.25 3.63 49.50
N HIS A 830 8.44 2.35 49.78
CA HIS A 830 7.41 1.31 49.78
C HIS A 830 7.03 0.95 51.20
#